data_AF-U7UYI5-F1
#
_entry.id   AF-U7UYI5-F1
#
_cell.length_a   1.000
_cell.length_b   1.000
_cell.length_c   1.000
_cell.angle_alpha   90.00
_cell.angle_beta   90.00
_cell.angle_gamma   90.00
#
_symmetry.space_group_name_H-M   'P 1'
#
loop_
_entity.id
_entity.type
_entity.pdbx_description
1 polymer ?
#
loop_
_entity_poly.entity_id
_entity_poly.type
_entity_poly.pdbx_seq_one_letter_code
_entity_poly.pdbx_strand_id
1 'polypeptide(L)'
;MPREIPLNKVRNIGIMAHIDAGKTTTTERILYYTGKIHKIGETHEGAAQMDWMVQEQERGITITSAATTAMWKGYRLNIIDTPGHVDFTVEVERSLRVLDSSVALFDAKSGVEPQSETVWRQADKYRVPRICHINKMDVTGADFYRSVETIKNKLHANPVPIQIPMGAEENFIGMIDLVEMKAEIYKNEDGTEIEITDVPDEYKEKALEYRDQMIEAVSEFDEELMMAYLEEEEITIEMIKRAIRKGTIDVKIFPVTCGSSYKNKGVQLLLDAIVDYMPAPTDIPAIVGTKPGTDEEEDRHASDDEPLSALAFKIVSDPYVGKLAYFRVYSGSIKAGSYVLNSSKNKRERIGRILLMHANKREEVEEVFAGEIAAAVGLKDTGTGDTLCDEKSPIILENMEFPEPVISVAIEPKTKASQDKMALALQKLAEEDPTFRTYTDEETGQTIIAGMGELHLDIIVDRLLREFKVEANIGNPQVSYRESITMPSEGEGKYVRQSGGRGQYGHAKIKVEPLEPGSGFVFENKIVGGAIPKEFIGPTQQGIEEALQSGVLGGYEVLDIKVTLYDGSFHDVDSSEMAFKIAGSMALRDALAKGNPVLLEPMMKVEITTPEEYMGDVIGDINSRRGRMEGMELVNGAQIVTCYVPLAEMFGYATSLRSNTQGRANYSMQFDHYEQVPKNIADEVVGKKKDK
;
A
#
# COMPACT_ATOMS: atom_id res chain seq x y z
N MET A 1 -23.28 23.81 -19.51
CA MET A 1 -22.81 25.14 -19.97
C MET A 1 -21.63 24.94 -20.91
N PRO A 2 -21.24 25.89 -21.80
CA PRO A 2 -20.00 25.72 -22.54
C PRO A 2 -18.80 25.66 -21.58
N ARG A 3 -17.79 24.85 -21.92
CA ARG A 3 -16.56 24.70 -21.15
C ARG A 3 -15.86 26.05 -20.98
N GLU A 4 -15.54 26.43 -19.74
CA GLU A 4 -14.87 27.71 -19.46
C GLU A 4 -13.39 27.71 -19.88
N ILE A 5 -12.70 26.58 -19.70
CA ILE A 5 -11.27 26.42 -19.97
C ILE A 5 -11.08 25.30 -20.98
N PRO A 6 -10.52 25.58 -22.16
CA PRO A 6 -10.23 24.57 -23.18
C PRO A 6 -9.37 23.41 -22.64
N LEU A 7 -9.58 22.20 -23.16
CA LEU A 7 -8.82 20.98 -22.80
C LEU A 7 -7.31 21.17 -22.86
N ASN A 8 -6.81 21.82 -23.92
CA ASN A 8 -5.38 22.06 -24.12
C ASN A 8 -4.75 22.99 -23.06
N LYS A 9 -5.58 23.68 -22.25
CA LYS A 9 -5.17 24.53 -21.13
C LYS A 9 -5.40 23.90 -19.76
N VAL A 10 -5.71 22.61 -19.70
CA VAL A 10 -5.77 21.84 -18.46
C VAL A 10 -4.44 21.12 -18.23
N ARG A 11 -3.98 21.07 -16.98
CA ARG A 11 -2.85 20.24 -16.53
C ARG A 11 -3.29 19.45 -15.30
N ASN A 12 -3.27 18.12 -15.39
CA ASN A 12 -3.50 17.24 -14.24
C ASN A 12 -2.15 16.76 -13.71
N ILE A 13 -1.68 17.37 -12.62
CA ILE A 13 -0.35 17.13 -12.07
C ILE A 13 -0.39 16.49 -10.68
N GLY A 14 0.50 15.54 -10.44
CA GLY A 14 0.81 15.03 -9.11
C GLY A 14 2.08 15.62 -8.56
N ILE A 15 2.17 15.76 -7.25
CA ILE A 15 3.42 16.13 -6.56
C ILE A 15 3.91 14.88 -5.83
N MET A 16 5.06 14.35 -6.24
CA MET A 16 5.59 13.07 -5.76
C MET A 16 7.04 13.20 -5.30
N ALA A 17 7.41 12.53 -4.20
CA ALA A 17 8.74 12.65 -3.59
C ALA A 17 8.91 11.69 -2.41
N HIS A 18 10.14 11.52 -1.94
CA HIS A 18 10.45 10.95 -0.63
C HIS A 18 9.86 11.78 0.53
N ILE A 19 9.74 11.18 1.72
CA ILE A 19 9.47 11.88 2.98
C ILE A 19 10.44 13.06 3.14
N ASP A 20 9.95 14.17 3.68
CA ASP A 20 10.69 15.40 3.94
C ASP A 20 11.27 16.15 2.73
N ALA A 21 11.06 15.72 1.48
CA ALA A 21 11.51 16.50 0.30
C ALA A 21 10.76 17.84 0.09
N GLY A 22 9.78 18.16 0.94
CA GLY A 22 9.00 19.41 0.90
C GLY A 22 7.84 19.40 -0.10
N LYS A 23 7.19 18.25 -0.31
CA LYS A 23 6.00 18.11 -1.18
C LYS A 23 4.90 19.10 -0.79
N THR A 24 4.36 18.94 0.40
CA THR A 24 3.24 19.73 0.92
C THR A 24 3.60 21.21 0.99
N THR A 25 4.83 21.54 1.40
CA THR A 25 5.33 22.92 1.36
C THR A 25 5.29 23.50 -0.05
N THR A 26 5.71 22.73 -1.07
CA THR A 26 5.67 23.15 -2.47
C THR A 26 4.24 23.30 -2.97
N THR A 27 3.35 22.36 -2.62
CA THR A 27 1.91 22.43 -2.91
C THR A 27 1.28 23.72 -2.34
N GLU A 28 1.56 24.03 -1.08
CA GLU A 28 1.09 25.26 -0.41
C GLU A 28 1.61 26.52 -1.13
N ARG A 29 2.88 26.54 -1.54
CA ARG A 29 3.43 27.67 -2.33
C ARG A 29 2.76 27.82 -3.68
N ILE A 30 2.49 26.72 -4.37
CA ILE A 30 1.73 26.75 -5.62
C ILE A 30 0.35 27.39 -5.40
N LEU A 31 -0.35 26.98 -4.34
CA LEU A 31 -1.66 27.55 -4.02
C LEU A 31 -1.59 29.04 -3.65
N TYR A 32 -0.52 29.46 -2.97
CA TYR A 32 -0.30 30.86 -2.60
C TYR A 32 -0.06 31.73 -3.84
N TYR A 33 0.88 31.34 -4.71
CA TYR A 33 1.23 32.12 -5.89
C TYR A 33 0.14 32.15 -6.95
N THR A 34 -0.68 31.10 -7.04
CA THR A 34 -1.87 31.09 -7.90
C THR A 34 -3.03 31.92 -7.31
N GLY A 35 -2.86 32.50 -6.12
CA GLY A 35 -3.86 33.32 -5.44
C GLY A 35 -5.03 32.53 -4.85
N LYS A 36 -4.93 31.19 -4.79
CA LYS A 36 -5.97 30.32 -4.25
C LYS A 36 -6.04 30.40 -2.72
N ILE A 37 -4.89 30.57 -2.07
CA ILE A 37 -4.77 30.87 -0.64
C ILE A 37 -4.12 32.24 -0.43
N HIS A 38 -4.58 32.97 0.59
CA HIS A 38 -4.09 34.33 0.89
C HIS A 38 -3.10 34.37 2.06
N LYS A 39 -2.88 33.23 2.73
CA LYS A 39 -1.92 33.07 3.81
C LYS A 39 -1.11 31.82 3.57
N ILE A 40 0.17 31.93 3.87
CA ILE A 40 1.11 30.83 3.86
C ILE A 40 0.94 30.07 5.18
N GLY A 41 0.69 28.77 5.10
CA GLY A 41 0.73 27.86 6.25
C GLY A 41 2.00 27.01 6.25
N GLU A 42 2.58 26.77 7.42
CA GLU A 42 3.73 25.86 7.58
C GLU A 42 3.28 24.47 8.03
N THR A 43 3.84 23.44 7.41
CA THR A 43 3.54 22.03 7.71
C THR A 43 4.02 21.62 9.09
N HIS A 44 5.21 22.08 9.50
CA HIS A 44 5.80 21.76 10.81
C HIS A 44 5.04 22.39 11.98
N GLU A 45 4.25 23.44 11.73
CA GLU A 45 3.40 24.09 12.74
C GLU A 45 1.95 23.57 12.69
N GLY A 46 1.66 22.56 11.85
CA GLY A 46 0.30 22.04 11.65
C GLY A 46 -0.65 23.04 10.98
N ALA A 47 -0.12 24.09 10.33
CA ALA A 47 -0.89 25.17 9.73
C ALA A 47 -1.12 24.99 8.21
N ALA A 48 -0.57 23.94 7.61
CA ALA A 48 -0.81 23.59 6.20
C ALA A 48 -2.29 23.25 5.97
N GLN A 49 -2.86 23.80 4.89
CA GLN A 49 -4.26 23.59 4.52
C GLN A 49 -4.47 22.23 3.83
N MET A 50 -3.43 21.68 3.18
CA MET A 50 -3.48 20.39 2.50
C MET A 50 -3.50 19.19 3.46
N ASP A 51 -2.76 19.27 4.57
CA ASP A 51 -2.77 18.28 5.66
C ASP A 51 -3.96 18.57 6.61
N TRP A 52 -5.14 18.10 6.22
CA TRP A 52 -6.39 18.39 6.94
C TRP A 52 -6.71 17.37 8.04
N MET A 53 -6.11 16.17 7.99
CA MET A 53 -6.29 15.19 9.04
C MET A 53 -5.48 15.57 10.27
N VAL A 54 -6.04 15.31 11.46
CA VAL A 54 -5.35 15.59 12.73
C VAL A 54 -4.05 14.78 12.82
N GLN A 55 -4.04 13.55 12.31
CA GLN A 55 -2.88 12.68 12.28
C GLN A 55 -1.77 13.21 11.37
N GLU A 56 -2.12 13.87 10.26
CA GLU A 56 -1.15 14.50 9.35
C GLU A 56 -0.48 15.69 10.04
N GLN A 57 -1.28 16.55 10.69
CA GLN A 57 -0.78 17.72 11.43
C GLN A 57 0.07 17.35 12.65
N GLU A 58 -0.32 16.33 13.42
CA GLU A 58 0.42 15.86 14.60
C GLU A 58 1.79 15.25 14.23
N ARG A 59 1.87 14.58 13.06
CA ARG A 59 3.08 13.84 12.64
C ARG A 59 3.92 14.57 11.59
N GLY A 60 3.39 15.63 10.98
CA GLY A 60 4.07 16.39 9.92
C GLY A 60 4.25 15.60 8.61
N ILE A 61 3.38 14.63 8.33
CA ILE A 61 3.42 13.79 7.12
C ILE A 61 2.07 13.81 6.40
N THR A 62 2.09 13.75 5.07
CA THR A 62 0.87 13.58 4.27
C THR A 62 0.50 12.10 4.20
N ILE A 63 -0.72 11.76 4.62
CA ILE A 63 -1.25 10.40 4.71
C ILE A 63 -2.22 10.14 3.56
N THR A 64 -3.08 11.10 3.25
CA THR A 64 -4.09 10.96 2.19
C THR A 64 -3.87 11.95 1.07
N SER A 65 -4.12 11.53 -0.17
CA SER A 65 -3.95 12.43 -1.31
C SER A 65 -4.99 13.55 -1.34
N ALA A 66 -4.55 14.79 -1.46
CA ALA A 66 -5.45 15.93 -1.49
C ALA A 66 -5.54 16.49 -2.92
N ALA A 67 -6.76 16.54 -3.47
CA ALA A 67 -7.03 17.13 -4.78
C ALA A 67 -7.43 18.60 -4.61
N THR A 68 -6.87 19.47 -5.45
CA THR A 68 -7.21 20.89 -5.50
C THR A 68 -7.02 21.45 -6.91
N THR A 69 -7.76 22.51 -7.24
CA THR A 69 -7.63 23.22 -8.52
C THR A 69 -7.15 24.65 -8.32
N ALA A 70 -6.20 25.08 -9.15
CA ALA A 70 -5.61 26.41 -9.18
C ALA A 70 -5.55 26.97 -10.61
N MET A 71 -5.39 28.29 -10.73
CA MET A 71 -5.30 29.00 -12.00
C MET A 71 -3.94 29.66 -12.14
N TRP A 72 -3.24 29.42 -13.25
CA TRP A 72 -1.93 30.03 -13.53
C TRP A 72 -1.85 30.45 -15.00
N LYS A 73 -1.58 31.73 -15.29
CA LYS A 73 -1.46 32.28 -16.66
C LYS A 73 -2.59 31.86 -17.63
N GLY A 74 -3.81 31.71 -17.12
CA GLY A 74 -4.98 31.28 -17.90
C GLY A 74 -5.09 29.77 -18.15
N TYR A 75 -4.26 28.96 -17.50
CA TYR A 75 -4.33 27.50 -17.44
C TYR A 75 -4.97 27.05 -16.13
N ARG A 76 -5.68 25.91 -16.19
CA ARG A 76 -6.20 25.22 -15.01
C ARG A 76 -5.23 24.13 -14.61
N LEU A 77 -4.76 24.19 -13.37
CA LEU A 77 -3.91 23.17 -12.76
C LEU A 77 -4.76 22.37 -11.76
N ASN A 78 -4.98 21.10 -12.04
CA ASN A 78 -5.54 20.15 -11.08
C ASN A 78 -4.36 19.43 -10.42
N ILE A 79 -4.22 19.63 -9.12
CA ILE A 79 -3.07 19.19 -8.35
C ILE A 79 -3.54 18.09 -7.40
N ILE A 80 -2.85 16.96 -7.43
CA ILE A 80 -2.97 15.92 -6.42
C ILE A 80 -1.66 15.89 -5.62
N ASP A 81 -1.74 16.25 -4.34
CA ASP A 81 -0.61 16.03 -3.43
C ASP A 81 -0.58 14.56 -3.02
N THR A 82 0.56 13.88 -3.20
CA THR A 82 0.67 12.44 -2.94
C THR A 82 1.49 12.17 -1.67
N PRO A 83 1.14 11.14 -0.88
CA PRO A 83 1.94 10.74 0.28
C PRO A 83 3.38 10.38 -0.11
N GLY A 84 4.33 10.72 0.76
CA GLY A 84 5.73 10.33 0.59
C GLY A 84 6.10 8.99 1.20
N HIS A 85 5.25 8.48 2.10
CA HIS A 85 5.57 7.32 2.91
C HIS A 85 5.17 6.02 2.20
N VAL A 86 6.03 5.01 2.28
CA VAL A 86 5.83 3.68 1.69
C VAL A 86 4.59 2.93 2.19
N ASP A 87 4.05 3.36 3.34
CA ASP A 87 2.90 2.73 3.99
C ASP A 87 1.58 3.14 3.32
N PHE A 88 1.61 4.24 2.54
CA PHE A 88 0.49 4.74 1.74
C PHE A 88 0.81 4.63 0.25
N THR A 89 1.52 3.58 -0.16
CA THR A 89 1.85 3.33 -1.57
C THR A 89 0.62 3.24 -2.46
N VAL A 90 -0.52 2.77 -1.93
CA VAL A 90 -1.82 2.77 -2.63
C VAL A 90 -2.28 4.18 -3.01
N GLU A 91 -2.02 5.18 -2.17
CA GLU A 91 -2.35 6.57 -2.43
C GLU A 91 -1.53 7.12 -3.59
N VAL A 92 -0.26 6.69 -3.70
CA VAL A 92 0.63 7.08 -4.80
C VAL A 92 0.20 6.38 -6.09
N GLU A 93 -0.02 5.07 -6.07
CA GLU A 93 -0.49 4.27 -7.22
C GLU A 93 -1.78 4.83 -7.83
N ARG A 94 -2.81 5.02 -6.99
CA ARG A 94 -4.11 5.51 -7.46
C ARG A 94 -4.03 6.94 -7.99
N SER A 95 -3.16 7.77 -7.41
CA SER A 95 -2.96 9.15 -7.86
C SER A 95 -2.23 9.17 -9.20
N LEU A 96 -1.10 8.47 -9.33
CA LEU A 96 -0.33 8.43 -10.57
C LEU A 96 -1.15 7.88 -11.74
N ARG A 97 -2.04 6.91 -11.51
CA ARG A 97 -2.91 6.36 -12.55
C ARG A 97 -3.89 7.38 -13.14
N VAL A 98 -4.34 8.34 -12.33
CA VAL A 98 -5.32 9.37 -12.74
C VAL A 98 -4.67 10.70 -13.11
N LEU A 99 -3.35 10.81 -13.13
CA LEU A 99 -2.66 12.04 -13.48
C LEU A 99 -2.15 12.00 -14.92
N ASP A 100 -2.02 13.17 -15.53
CA ASP A 100 -1.40 13.29 -16.87
C ASP A 100 0.11 13.46 -16.77
N SER A 101 0.59 13.99 -15.65
CA SER A 101 2.01 14.15 -15.37
C SER A 101 2.28 14.32 -13.87
N SER A 102 3.55 14.33 -13.47
CA SER A 102 3.93 14.59 -12.09
C SER A 102 5.22 15.42 -11.94
N VAL A 103 5.28 16.17 -10.84
CA VAL A 103 6.50 16.84 -10.38
C VAL A 103 7.18 15.92 -9.37
N ALA A 104 8.37 15.43 -9.73
CA ALA A 104 9.23 14.63 -8.88
C ALA A 104 10.12 15.57 -8.05
N LEU A 105 9.86 15.72 -6.75
CA LEU A 105 10.73 16.50 -5.88
C LEU A 105 11.90 15.67 -5.36
N PHE A 106 13.07 16.31 -5.34
CA PHE A 106 14.29 15.78 -4.74
C PHE A 106 14.86 16.79 -3.76
N ASP A 107 15.41 16.31 -2.65
CA ASP A 107 16.13 17.16 -1.71
C ASP A 107 17.53 17.47 -2.26
N ALA A 108 17.93 18.74 -2.32
CA ALA A 108 19.21 19.17 -2.89
C ALA A 108 20.44 18.60 -2.18
N LYS A 109 20.32 18.19 -0.91
CA LYS A 109 21.42 17.60 -0.12
C LYS A 109 21.51 16.10 -0.32
N SER A 110 20.37 15.41 -0.35
CA SER A 110 20.33 13.94 -0.45
C SER A 110 20.31 13.42 -1.90
N GLY A 111 19.68 14.14 -2.82
CA GLY A 111 19.42 13.70 -4.18
C GLY A 111 18.38 12.57 -4.21
N VAL A 112 18.67 11.49 -4.96
CA VAL A 112 17.81 10.30 -5.01
C VAL A 112 17.98 9.43 -3.76
N GLU A 113 16.86 9.21 -3.07
CA GLU A 113 16.71 8.39 -1.88
C GLU A 113 15.95 7.07 -2.20
N PRO A 114 16.00 6.04 -1.33
CA PRO A 114 15.38 4.73 -1.62
C PRO A 114 13.89 4.79 -1.98
N GLN A 115 13.10 5.63 -1.32
CA GLN A 115 11.67 5.76 -1.64
C GLN A 115 11.45 6.54 -2.94
N SER A 116 12.36 7.45 -3.30
CA SER A 116 12.31 8.14 -4.61
C SER A 116 12.39 7.12 -5.75
N GLU A 117 13.21 6.07 -5.62
CA GLU A 117 13.28 4.98 -6.61
C GLU A 117 11.95 4.23 -6.74
N THR A 118 11.27 3.97 -5.62
CA THR A 118 10.00 3.24 -5.60
C THR A 118 8.91 4.04 -6.32
N VAL A 119 8.76 5.32 -5.96
CA VAL A 119 7.79 6.23 -6.57
C VAL A 119 8.12 6.47 -8.05
N TRP A 120 9.41 6.52 -8.41
CA TRP A 120 9.85 6.64 -9.80
C TRP A 120 9.43 5.43 -10.64
N ARG A 121 9.64 4.20 -10.14
CA ARG A 121 9.20 2.97 -10.82
C ARG A 121 7.68 2.91 -10.98
N GLN A 122 6.91 3.39 -10.01
CA GLN A 122 5.46 3.50 -10.12
C GLN A 122 5.05 4.46 -11.24
N ALA A 123 5.73 5.61 -11.36
CA ALA A 123 5.50 6.54 -12.47
C ALA A 123 5.93 5.97 -13.83
N ASP A 124 7.00 5.17 -13.87
CA ASP A 124 7.44 4.45 -15.08
C ASP A 124 6.39 3.41 -15.54
N LYS A 125 5.81 2.65 -14.61
CA LYS A 125 4.74 1.65 -14.88
C LYS A 125 3.58 2.27 -15.64
N TYR A 126 3.16 3.47 -15.25
CA TYR A 126 2.05 4.21 -15.88
C TYR A 126 2.51 5.18 -16.97
N ARG A 127 3.80 5.18 -17.34
CA ARG A 127 4.42 6.08 -18.33
C ARG A 127 4.05 7.55 -18.11
N VAL A 128 4.07 8.00 -16.86
CA VAL A 128 3.70 9.37 -16.48
C VAL A 128 4.84 10.35 -16.82
N PRO A 129 4.63 11.35 -17.70
CA PRO A 129 5.56 12.45 -17.94
C PRO A 129 5.92 13.19 -16.65
N ARG A 130 7.19 13.61 -16.53
CA ARG A 130 7.73 14.11 -15.26
C ARG A 130 8.67 15.31 -15.43
N ILE A 131 8.60 16.23 -14.46
CA ILE A 131 9.58 17.30 -14.23
C ILE A 131 10.25 16.99 -12.91
N CYS A 132 11.57 17.06 -12.86
CA CYS A 132 12.33 16.96 -11.63
C CYS A 132 12.47 18.37 -11.02
N HIS A 133 12.15 18.51 -9.74
CA HIS A 133 12.35 19.75 -9.00
C HIS A 133 13.28 19.51 -7.83
N ILE A 134 14.49 20.05 -7.89
CA ILE A 134 15.48 19.97 -6.81
C ILE A 134 15.17 21.08 -5.81
N ASN A 135 14.57 20.70 -4.69
CA ASN A 135 14.09 21.59 -3.65
C ASN A 135 15.11 21.71 -2.50
N LYS A 136 14.89 22.67 -1.61
CA LYS A 136 15.75 22.97 -0.45
C LYS A 136 17.17 23.39 -0.82
N MET A 137 17.31 24.17 -1.88
CA MET A 137 18.59 24.78 -2.25
C MET A 137 19.19 25.70 -1.16
N ASP A 138 18.40 26.03 -0.12
CA ASP A 138 18.79 26.85 1.03
C ASP A 138 19.43 26.06 2.19
N VAL A 139 19.42 24.72 2.16
CA VAL A 139 19.93 23.88 3.25
C VAL A 139 21.44 23.64 3.12
N THR A 140 22.15 23.54 4.24
CA THR A 140 23.59 23.18 4.27
C THR A 140 23.85 21.84 3.57
N GLY A 141 24.81 21.84 2.65
CA GLY A 141 25.14 20.70 1.79
C GLY A 141 24.26 20.58 0.54
N ALA A 142 23.46 21.60 0.21
CA ALA A 142 22.69 21.64 -1.02
C ALA A 142 23.61 21.65 -2.25
N ASP A 143 23.44 20.65 -3.11
CA ASP A 143 24.19 20.50 -4.35
C ASP A 143 23.26 20.05 -5.49
N PHE A 144 22.92 21.01 -6.34
CA PHE A 144 22.09 20.78 -7.53
C PHE A 144 22.73 19.78 -8.49
N TYR A 145 24.02 19.91 -8.77
CA TYR A 145 24.71 19.14 -9.80
C TYR A 145 24.86 17.68 -9.38
N ARG A 146 25.22 17.45 -8.12
CA ARG A 146 25.22 16.10 -7.54
C ARG A 146 23.81 15.49 -7.56
N SER A 147 22.78 16.26 -7.25
CA SER A 147 21.40 15.77 -7.28
C SER A 147 20.99 15.33 -8.68
N VAL A 148 21.29 16.12 -9.72
CA VAL A 148 21.10 15.74 -11.14
C VAL A 148 21.85 14.44 -11.47
N GLU A 149 23.10 14.32 -11.04
CA GLU A 149 23.91 13.11 -11.26
C GLU A 149 23.27 11.87 -10.58
N THR A 150 22.74 12.01 -9.36
CA THR A 150 22.06 10.89 -8.69
C THR A 150 20.79 10.46 -9.42
N ILE A 151 20.05 11.39 -10.05
CA ILE A 151 18.89 11.07 -10.89
C ILE A 151 19.33 10.23 -12.10
N LYS A 152 20.42 10.63 -12.76
CA LYS A 152 20.98 9.87 -13.89
C LYS A 152 21.46 8.48 -13.47
N ASN A 153 22.23 8.39 -12.39
CA ASN A 153 22.94 7.16 -12.03
C ASN A 153 22.06 6.16 -11.27
N LYS A 154 21.18 6.60 -10.35
CA LYS A 154 20.36 5.70 -9.53
C LYS A 154 19.00 5.37 -10.15
N LEU A 155 18.40 6.31 -10.88
CA LEU A 155 17.11 6.09 -11.54
C LEU A 155 17.27 5.68 -13.01
N HIS A 156 18.49 5.70 -13.55
CA HIS A 156 18.77 5.47 -14.97
C HIS A 156 17.92 6.36 -15.89
N ALA A 157 17.62 7.57 -15.42
CA ALA A 157 16.83 8.56 -16.13
C ALA A 157 17.72 9.50 -16.96
N ASN A 158 17.09 10.28 -17.85
CA ASN A 158 17.74 11.33 -18.63
C ASN A 158 17.35 12.73 -18.10
N PRO A 159 17.93 13.19 -16.99
CA PRO A 159 17.65 14.51 -16.45
C PRO A 159 18.28 15.59 -17.33
N VAL A 160 17.48 16.58 -17.75
CA VAL A 160 17.96 17.72 -18.54
C VAL A 160 17.74 19.02 -17.75
N PRO A 161 18.81 19.63 -17.20
CA PRO A 161 18.70 20.93 -16.55
C PRO A 161 18.16 21.99 -17.51
N ILE A 162 17.00 22.56 -17.16
CA ILE A 162 16.46 23.76 -17.84
C ILE A 162 16.72 25.03 -17.03
N GLN A 163 17.18 24.85 -15.79
CA GLN A 163 17.60 25.91 -14.88
C GLN A 163 18.87 25.49 -14.15
N ILE A 164 19.66 26.48 -13.73
CA ILE A 164 20.77 26.30 -12.80
C ILE A 164 20.68 27.29 -11.63
N PRO A 165 21.10 26.91 -10.41
CA PRO A 165 21.02 27.80 -9.26
C PRO A 165 22.13 28.87 -9.27
N MET A 166 21.81 30.05 -8.74
CA MET A 166 22.78 31.09 -8.38
C MET A 166 23.01 31.06 -6.86
N GLY A 167 24.22 30.64 -6.47
CA GLY A 167 24.57 30.33 -5.09
C GLY A 167 23.97 29.00 -4.60
N ALA A 168 24.24 28.68 -3.34
CA ALA A 168 23.71 27.52 -2.63
C ALA A 168 23.63 27.84 -1.13
N GLU A 169 22.87 27.06 -0.39
CA GLU A 169 22.67 27.21 1.05
C GLU A 169 22.14 28.63 1.37
N GLU A 170 22.68 29.28 2.39
CA GLU A 170 22.32 30.65 2.76
C GLU A 170 22.57 31.69 1.65
N ASN A 171 23.49 31.39 0.72
CA ASN A 171 23.84 32.26 -0.40
C ASN A 171 22.97 32.01 -1.65
N PHE A 172 21.95 31.15 -1.56
CA PHE A 172 21.05 30.90 -2.67
C PHE A 172 20.14 32.12 -2.92
N ILE A 173 20.40 32.86 -4.00
CA ILE A 173 19.73 34.12 -4.33
C ILE A 173 18.71 34.00 -5.47
N GLY A 174 18.77 32.94 -6.27
CA GLY A 174 17.89 32.77 -7.42
C GLY A 174 18.37 31.70 -8.39
N MET A 175 17.89 31.75 -9.62
CA MET A 175 18.19 30.77 -10.67
C MET A 175 18.29 31.42 -12.04
N ILE A 176 19.03 30.76 -12.93
CA ILE A 176 19.16 31.14 -14.33
C ILE A 176 18.28 30.21 -15.15
N ASP A 177 17.36 30.78 -15.92
CA ASP A 177 16.61 30.09 -16.95
C ASP A 177 17.51 29.91 -18.18
N LEU A 178 17.83 28.66 -18.51
CA LEU A 178 18.72 28.32 -19.64
C LEU A 178 18.01 28.42 -21.00
N VAL A 179 16.68 28.45 -21.03
CA VAL A 179 15.88 28.58 -22.25
C VAL A 179 15.85 30.04 -22.68
N GLU A 180 15.53 30.95 -21.77
CA GLU A 180 15.49 32.40 -22.05
C GLU A 180 16.86 33.10 -21.86
N MET A 181 17.81 32.43 -21.21
CA MET A 181 19.12 32.99 -20.81
C MET A 181 18.98 34.27 -19.98
N LYS A 182 18.11 34.19 -18.97
CA LYS A 182 17.85 35.24 -17.99
C LYS A 182 18.05 34.74 -16.58
N ALA A 183 18.54 35.62 -15.72
CA ALA A 183 18.70 35.35 -14.30
C ALA A 183 17.53 35.96 -13.53
N GLU A 184 16.86 35.16 -12.72
CA GLU A 184 15.85 35.62 -11.77
C GLU A 184 16.45 35.71 -10.38
N ILE A 185 16.50 36.93 -9.83
CA ILE A 185 17.03 37.22 -8.50
C ILE A 185 15.88 37.63 -7.57
N TYR A 186 15.75 36.92 -6.45
CA TYR A 186 14.69 37.14 -5.48
C TYR A 186 15.17 38.15 -4.42
N LYS A 187 14.50 39.31 -4.33
CA LYS A 187 14.92 40.43 -3.47
C LYS A 187 14.30 40.41 -2.08
N ASN A 188 13.19 39.71 -1.91
CA ASN A 188 12.47 39.64 -0.66
C ASN A 188 12.23 38.19 -0.20
N GLU A 189 11.90 38.03 1.08
CA GLU A 189 11.66 36.72 1.70
C GLU A 189 10.32 36.09 1.28
N ASP A 190 9.34 36.90 0.85
CA ASP A 190 8.03 36.44 0.40
C ASP A 190 8.02 35.95 -1.06
N GLY A 191 9.13 36.14 -1.79
CA GLY A 191 9.28 35.70 -3.18
C GLY A 191 8.46 36.48 -4.20
N THR A 192 7.93 37.66 -3.84
CA THR A 192 7.07 38.48 -4.72
C THR A 192 7.83 39.55 -5.49
N GLU A 193 9.01 39.98 -5.02
CA GLU A 193 9.88 40.92 -5.72
C GLU A 193 11.00 40.17 -6.44
N ILE A 194 10.76 39.92 -7.73
CA ILE A 194 11.70 39.23 -8.63
C ILE A 194 12.32 40.26 -9.57
N GLU A 195 13.65 40.32 -9.59
CA GLU A 195 14.41 41.08 -10.58
C GLU A 195 14.90 40.13 -11.68
N ILE A 196 14.45 40.36 -12.91
CA ILE A 196 14.92 39.61 -14.10
C ILE A 196 16.06 40.41 -14.73
N THR A 197 17.27 39.84 -14.73
CA THR A 197 18.48 40.44 -15.29
C THR A 197 19.11 39.55 -16.35
N ASP A 198 20.10 40.07 -17.07
CA ASP A 198 21.01 39.21 -17.82
C ASP A 198 21.83 38.32 -16.87
N VAL A 199 22.33 37.20 -17.38
CA VAL A 199 23.14 36.25 -16.60
C VAL A 199 24.40 36.96 -16.08
N PRO A 200 24.65 36.97 -14.75
CA PRO A 200 25.86 37.58 -14.20
C PRO A 200 27.13 36.93 -14.74
N ASP A 201 28.19 37.72 -14.91
CA ASP A 201 29.45 37.25 -15.52
C ASP A 201 30.05 36.03 -14.82
N GLU A 202 29.90 35.93 -13.49
CA GLU A 202 30.37 34.79 -12.69
C GLU A 202 29.72 33.45 -13.09
N TYR A 203 28.46 33.47 -13.52
CA TYR A 203 27.70 32.27 -13.87
C TYR A 203 27.63 32.03 -15.38
N LYS A 204 28.09 32.98 -16.20
CA LYS A 204 27.88 32.99 -17.64
C LYS A 204 28.51 31.80 -18.36
N GLU A 205 29.75 31.45 -18.00
CA GLU A 205 30.45 30.29 -18.59
C GLU A 205 29.68 28.99 -18.32
N LYS A 206 29.27 28.79 -17.07
CA LYS A 206 28.51 27.61 -16.66
C LYS A 206 27.11 27.58 -17.27
N ALA A 207 26.45 28.72 -17.40
CA ALA A 207 25.15 28.82 -18.05
C ALA A 207 25.23 28.43 -19.54
N LEU A 208 26.28 28.87 -20.24
CA LEU A 208 26.51 28.48 -21.63
C LEU A 208 26.80 26.97 -21.76
N GLU A 209 27.66 26.42 -20.91
CA GLU A 209 27.96 24.99 -20.88
C GLU A 209 26.69 24.14 -20.70
N TYR A 210 25.86 24.46 -19.70
CA TYR A 210 24.61 23.72 -19.45
C TYR A 210 23.54 23.99 -20.50
N ARG A 211 23.50 25.18 -21.11
CA ARG A 211 22.62 25.47 -22.24
C ARG A 211 22.98 24.63 -23.45
N ASP A 212 24.27 24.49 -23.77
CA ASP A 212 24.73 23.67 -24.89
C ASP A 212 24.38 22.19 -24.66
N GLN A 213 24.64 21.66 -23.45
CA GLN A 213 24.22 20.30 -23.08
C GLN A 213 22.70 20.10 -23.14
N MET A 214 21.93 21.10 -22.71
CA MET A 214 20.46 21.07 -22.80
C MET A 214 20.02 21.01 -24.26
N ILE A 215 20.54 21.89 -25.11
CA ILE A 215 20.20 21.95 -26.54
C ILE A 215 20.58 20.65 -27.23
N GLU A 216 21.78 20.12 -26.98
CA GLU A 216 22.23 18.82 -27.49
C GLU A 216 21.23 17.73 -27.13
N ALA A 217 20.86 17.62 -25.85
CA ALA A 217 19.93 16.60 -25.37
C ALA A 217 18.52 16.72 -25.98
N VAL A 218 18.00 17.95 -26.13
CA VAL A 218 16.63 18.16 -26.65
C VAL A 218 16.56 18.13 -28.18
N SER A 219 17.69 18.33 -28.87
CA SER A 219 17.74 18.36 -30.34
C SER A 219 17.23 17.05 -30.97
N GLU A 220 17.42 15.90 -30.32
CA GLU A 220 16.94 14.60 -30.79
C GLU A 220 15.42 14.52 -30.97
N PHE A 221 14.67 15.44 -30.35
CA PHE A 221 13.21 15.42 -30.32
C PHE A 221 12.59 16.33 -31.38
N ASP A 222 13.36 17.24 -31.96
CA ASP A 222 12.86 18.24 -32.89
C ASP A 222 13.82 18.42 -34.09
N GLU A 223 13.38 18.01 -35.28
CA GLU A 223 14.22 18.01 -36.48
C GLU A 223 14.71 19.42 -36.84
N GLU A 224 13.88 20.44 -36.66
CA GLU A 224 14.23 21.84 -36.95
C GLU A 224 15.32 22.32 -35.98
N LEU A 225 15.20 21.98 -34.69
CA LEU A 225 16.22 22.27 -33.69
C LEU A 225 17.53 21.52 -33.94
N MET A 226 17.46 20.25 -34.34
CA MET A 226 18.64 19.45 -34.66
C MET A 226 19.41 20.03 -35.85
N MET A 227 18.71 20.41 -36.92
CA MET A 227 19.34 21.05 -38.08
C MET A 227 19.98 22.38 -37.70
N ALA A 228 19.24 23.26 -36.99
CA ALA A 228 19.78 24.55 -36.55
C ALA A 228 21.01 24.40 -35.65
N TYR A 229 21.03 23.39 -34.77
CA TYR A 229 22.18 23.11 -33.90
C TYR A 229 23.41 22.62 -34.69
N LEU A 230 23.22 21.70 -35.65
CA LEU A 230 24.31 21.16 -36.47
C LEU A 230 24.89 22.17 -37.46
N GLU A 231 24.06 23.09 -37.96
CA GLU A 231 24.44 24.12 -38.93
C GLU A 231 24.89 25.44 -38.26
N GLU A 232 24.94 25.48 -36.92
CA GLU A 232 25.24 26.68 -36.11
C GLU A 232 24.33 27.88 -36.47
N GLU A 233 23.05 27.60 -36.79
CA GLU A 233 22.04 28.61 -37.08
C GLU A 233 21.36 29.15 -35.81
N GLU A 234 20.51 30.18 -35.97
CA GLU A 234 19.82 30.83 -34.86
C GLU A 234 18.74 29.91 -34.25
N ILE A 235 18.96 29.46 -33.01
CA ILE A 235 18.01 28.66 -32.25
C ILE A 235 17.02 29.57 -31.51
N THR A 236 15.74 29.45 -31.87
CA THR A 236 14.67 30.24 -31.22
C THR A 236 14.18 29.59 -29.92
N ILE A 237 13.67 30.41 -29.00
CA ILE A 237 13.06 29.94 -27.72
C ILE A 237 11.90 28.97 -27.98
N GLU A 238 11.10 29.21 -29.01
CA GLU A 238 9.95 28.36 -29.35
C GLU A 238 10.39 26.95 -29.76
N MET A 239 11.46 26.83 -30.54
CA MET A 239 12.04 25.54 -30.92
C MET A 239 12.52 24.76 -29.70
N ILE A 240 13.24 25.43 -28.79
CA ILE A 240 13.70 24.82 -27.53
C ILE A 240 12.50 24.32 -26.70
N LYS A 241 11.50 25.18 -26.48
CA LYS A 241 10.32 24.82 -25.66
C LYS A 241 9.54 23.66 -26.27
N ARG A 242 9.36 23.65 -27.59
CA ARG A 242 8.69 22.57 -28.34
C ARG A 242 9.44 21.24 -28.21
N ALA A 243 10.77 21.27 -28.33
CA ALA A 243 11.60 20.08 -28.20
C ALA A 243 11.57 19.50 -26.77
N ILE A 244 11.73 20.34 -25.74
CA ILE A 244 11.63 19.94 -24.34
C ILE A 244 10.26 19.31 -24.07
N ARG A 245 9.18 19.97 -24.50
CA ARG A 245 7.80 19.49 -24.32
C ARG A 245 7.63 18.10 -24.93
N LYS A 246 8.07 17.90 -26.17
CA LYS A 246 7.95 16.61 -26.86
C LYS A 246 8.73 15.50 -26.15
N GLY A 247 9.99 15.76 -25.76
CA GLY A 247 10.79 14.79 -25.01
C GLY A 247 10.23 14.47 -23.63
N THR A 248 9.57 15.44 -22.98
CA THR A 248 8.90 15.27 -21.67
C THR A 248 7.68 14.38 -21.79
N ILE A 249 6.80 14.65 -22.77
CA ILE A 249 5.57 13.87 -23.00
C ILE A 249 5.90 12.43 -23.41
N ASP A 250 6.96 12.23 -24.20
CA ASP A 250 7.45 10.90 -24.60
C ASP A 250 8.14 10.13 -23.46
N VAL A 251 8.32 10.75 -22.29
CA VAL A 251 8.98 10.17 -21.10
C VAL A 251 10.43 9.74 -21.41
N LYS A 252 11.10 10.51 -22.26
CA LYS A 252 12.51 10.28 -22.66
C LYS A 252 13.47 11.33 -22.12
N ILE A 253 12.94 12.51 -21.77
CA ILE A 253 13.65 13.59 -21.08
C ILE A 253 12.87 13.94 -19.82
N PHE A 254 13.60 14.29 -18.77
CA PHE A 254 13.04 14.80 -17.52
C PHE A 254 13.60 16.20 -17.25
N PRO A 255 12.86 17.28 -17.57
CA PRO A 255 13.34 18.63 -17.34
C PRO A 255 13.62 18.85 -15.84
N VAL A 256 14.77 19.43 -15.51
CA VAL A 256 15.17 19.68 -14.12
C VAL A 256 15.12 21.17 -13.81
N THR A 257 14.35 21.50 -12.78
CA THR A 257 14.24 22.82 -12.16
C THR A 257 14.84 22.78 -10.75
N CYS A 258 15.12 23.94 -10.17
CA CYS A 258 15.60 24.03 -8.79
C CYS A 258 14.91 25.14 -8.01
N GLY A 259 14.89 25.06 -6.68
CA GLY A 259 14.29 26.10 -5.86
C GLY A 259 14.40 25.85 -4.35
N SER A 260 13.78 26.74 -3.60
CA SER A 260 13.50 26.58 -2.18
C SER A 260 12.07 27.00 -1.91
N SER A 261 11.19 26.00 -1.75
CA SER A 261 9.79 26.23 -1.37
C SER A 261 9.65 26.82 0.04
N TYR A 262 10.65 26.63 0.91
CA TYR A 262 10.67 27.23 2.24
C TYR A 262 11.02 28.73 2.17
N LYS A 263 12.04 29.10 1.39
CA LYS A 263 12.48 30.49 1.20
C LYS A 263 11.75 31.23 0.08
N ASN A 264 10.67 30.66 -0.46
CA ASN A 264 9.83 31.29 -1.48
C ASN A 264 10.52 31.56 -2.82
N LYS A 265 11.53 30.78 -3.21
CA LYS A 265 12.30 30.99 -4.46
C LYS A 265 12.09 29.85 -5.45
N GLY A 266 11.73 30.16 -6.69
CA GLY A 266 11.72 29.20 -7.81
C GLY A 266 10.39 28.49 -8.09
N VAL A 267 9.40 28.57 -7.19
CA VAL A 267 8.11 27.88 -7.40
C VAL A 267 7.32 28.49 -8.56
N GLN A 268 7.45 29.79 -8.81
CA GLN A 268 6.82 30.48 -9.94
C GLN A 268 7.38 29.97 -11.28
N LEU A 269 8.69 29.79 -11.38
CA LEU A 269 9.34 29.20 -12.55
C LEU A 269 8.99 27.71 -12.71
N LEU A 270 8.79 26.98 -11.61
CA LEU A 270 8.23 25.62 -11.67
C LEU A 270 6.81 25.63 -12.25
N LEU A 271 5.96 26.59 -11.87
CA LEU A 271 4.61 26.74 -12.44
C LEU A 271 4.64 27.06 -13.93
N ASP A 272 5.60 27.86 -14.37
CA ASP A 272 5.83 28.15 -15.78
C ASP A 272 6.29 26.89 -16.54
N ALA A 273 7.24 26.13 -15.98
CA ALA A 273 7.68 24.86 -16.55
C ALA A 273 6.55 23.83 -16.63
N ILE A 274 5.64 23.79 -15.64
CA ILE A 274 4.44 22.93 -15.68
C ILE A 274 3.56 23.31 -16.88
N VAL A 275 3.29 24.59 -17.08
CA VAL A 275 2.44 25.04 -18.19
C VAL A 275 3.09 24.73 -19.54
N ASP A 276 4.38 25.03 -19.67
CA ASP A 276 5.12 24.94 -20.93
C ASP A 276 5.42 23.50 -21.35
N TYR A 277 5.78 22.62 -20.41
CA TYR A 277 6.33 21.29 -20.75
C TYR A 277 5.41 20.11 -20.41
N MET A 278 4.45 20.27 -19.49
CA MET A 278 3.56 19.15 -19.13
C MET A 278 2.40 18.97 -20.11
N PRO A 279 1.94 17.73 -20.32
CA PRO A 279 0.83 17.43 -21.23
C PRO A 279 -0.50 18.04 -20.78
N ALA A 280 -1.32 18.41 -21.74
CA ALA A 280 -2.76 18.47 -21.57
C ALA A 280 -3.36 17.04 -21.65
N PRO A 281 -4.60 16.83 -21.19
CA PRO A 281 -5.31 15.56 -21.38
C PRO A 281 -5.38 15.10 -22.86
N THR A 282 -5.27 16.03 -23.80
CA THR A 282 -5.26 15.76 -25.26
C THR A 282 -3.90 15.35 -25.81
N ASP A 283 -2.82 15.57 -25.05
CA ASP A 283 -1.45 15.30 -25.51
C ASP A 283 -0.96 13.91 -25.09
N ILE A 284 -1.73 13.20 -24.27
CA ILE A 284 -1.47 11.83 -23.85
C ILE A 284 -2.31 10.84 -24.68
N PRO A 285 -1.88 9.57 -24.78
CA PRO A 285 -2.68 8.53 -25.41
C PRO A 285 -4.10 8.42 -24.80
N ALA A 286 -5.06 8.04 -25.64
CA ALA A 286 -6.42 7.73 -25.20
C ALA A 286 -6.42 6.65 -24.13
N ILE A 287 -7.40 6.70 -23.22
CA ILE A 287 -7.53 5.64 -22.23
C ILE A 287 -8.07 4.40 -22.92
N VAL A 288 -7.41 3.27 -22.69
CA VAL A 288 -7.82 1.96 -23.20
C VAL A 288 -8.68 1.28 -22.13
N GLY A 289 -9.77 0.65 -22.55
CA GLY A 289 -10.56 -0.25 -21.71
C GLY A 289 -11.08 -1.44 -22.52
N THR A 290 -11.79 -2.35 -21.86
CA THR A 290 -12.38 -3.53 -22.48
C THR A 290 -13.90 -3.45 -22.46
N LYS A 291 -14.56 -4.00 -23.47
CA LYS A 291 -16.02 -4.14 -23.43
C LYS A 291 -16.43 -5.21 -22.41
N PRO A 292 -17.44 -4.95 -21.56
CA PRO A 292 -17.85 -5.91 -20.54
C PRO A 292 -18.19 -7.28 -21.12
N GLY A 293 -17.58 -8.34 -20.56
CA GLY A 293 -17.81 -9.72 -20.97
C GLY A 293 -17.06 -10.16 -22.23
N THR A 294 -16.12 -9.35 -22.72
CA THR A 294 -15.24 -9.68 -23.86
C THR A 294 -13.82 -9.18 -23.59
N ASP A 295 -12.86 -9.67 -24.37
CA ASP A 295 -11.48 -9.16 -24.38
C ASP A 295 -11.25 -8.13 -25.51
N GLU A 296 -12.32 -7.57 -26.08
CA GLU A 296 -12.21 -6.52 -27.10
C GLU A 296 -11.82 -5.19 -26.44
N GLU A 297 -10.65 -4.68 -26.80
CA GLU A 297 -10.17 -3.35 -26.40
C GLU A 297 -10.90 -2.24 -27.17
N GLU A 298 -11.16 -1.13 -26.47
CA GLU A 298 -11.79 0.07 -27.02
C GLU A 298 -11.12 1.32 -26.44
N ASP A 299 -10.81 2.28 -27.30
CA ASP A 299 -10.21 3.55 -26.92
C ASP A 299 -11.30 4.59 -26.57
N ARG A 300 -10.97 5.47 -25.62
CA ARG A 300 -11.74 6.67 -25.29
C ARG A 300 -10.83 7.89 -25.36
N HIS A 301 -11.04 8.75 -26.36
CA HIS A 301 -10.24 9.96 -26.51
C HIS A 301 -10.75 11.05 -25.57
N ALA A 302 -9.83 11.92 -25.15
CA ALA A 302 -10.14 13.07 -24.32
C ALA A 302 -10.96 14.11 -25.12
N SER A 303 -12.29 13.97 -25.10
CA SER A 303 -13.25 14.87 -25.74
C SER A 303 -14.56 14.90 -24.97
N ASP A 304 -15.20 16.07 -24.92
CA ASP A 304 -16.51 16.26 -24.27
C ASP A 304 -17.66 15.66 -25.10
N ASP A 305 -17.45 15.44 -26.40
CA ASP A 305 -18.45 14.88 -27.32
C ASP A 305 -18.43 13.34 -27.39
N GLU A 306 -17.45 12.70 -26.75
CA GLU A 306 -17.36 11.24 -26.69
C GLU A 306 -18.29 10.63 -25.63
N PRO A 307 -18.60 9.32 -25.72
CA PRO A 307 -19.34 8.62 -24.68
C PRO A 307 -18.63 8.75 -23.33
N LEU A 308 -19.41 8.85 -22.25
CA LEU A 308 -18.87 9.00 -20.90
C LEU A 308 -17.98 7.81 -20.54
N SER A 309 -16.75 8.10 -20.11
CA SER A 309 -15.90 7.18 -19.36
C SER A 309 -15.18 7.92 -18.23
N ALA A 310 -15.28 7.38 -17.02
CA ALA A 310 -14.67 7.93 -15.83
C ALA A 310 -14.19 6.81 -14.91
N LEU A 311 -13.12 7.06 -14.16
CA LEU A 311 -12.56 6.12 -13.19
C LEU A 311 -12.73 6.68 -11.79
N ALA A 312 -13.39 5.93 -10.90
CA ALA A 312 -13.43 6.22 -9.48
C ALA A 312 -12.12 5.74 -8.84
N PHE A 313 -11.28 6.65 -8.33
CA PHE A 313 -9.94 6.31 -7.86
C PHE A 313 -9.75 6.49 -6.36
N LYS A 314 -10.71 7.10 -5.66
CA LYS A 314 -10.64 7.31 -4.21
C LYS A 314 -12.04 7.38 -3.61
N ILE A 315 -12.27 6.58 -2.58
CA ILE A 315 -13.48 6.65 -1.76
C ILE A 315 -13.13 7.29 -0.42
N VAL A 316 -13.99 8.20 0.06
CA VAL A 316 -13.86 8.82 1.39
C VAL A 316 -15.22 8.82 2.06
N SER A 317 -15.29 8.40 3.32
CA SER A 317 -16.49 8.54 4.16
C SER A 317 -16.49 9.91 4.83
N ASP A 318 -17.23 10.86 4.29
CA ASP A 318 -17.40 12.17 4.90
C ASP A 318 -18.51 12.18 5.98
N PRO A 319 -18.29 12.77 7.17
CA PRO A 319 -19.29 12.84 8.24
C PRO A 319 -20.58 13.61 7.87
N TYR A 320 -20.50 14.57 6.94
CA TYR A 320 -21.62 15.47 6.62
C TYR A 320 -22.37 15.07 5.35
N VAL A 321 -21.65 14.61 4.32
CA VAL A 321 -22.25 14.26 3.01
C VAL A 321 -22.28 12.75 2.73
N GLY A 322 -21.69 11.95 3.60
CA GLY A 322 -21.61 10.49 3.45
C GLY A 322 -20.49 10.07 2.51
N LYS A 323 -20.72 8.98 1.77
CA LYS A 323 -19.75 8.40 0.84
C LYS A 323 -19.47 9.37 -0.33
N LEU A 324 -18.23 9.81 -0.43
CA LEU A 324 -17.67 10.56 -1.54
C LEU A 324 -16.85 9.64 -2.42
N ALA A 325 -17.15 9.62 -3.71
CA ALA A 325 -16.34 8.93 -4.71
C ALA A 325 -15.64 9.96 -5.58
N TYR A 326 -14.32 10.07 -5.45
CA TYR A 326 -13.48 10.87 -6.33
C TYR A 326 -13.31 10.13 -7.64
N PHE A 327 -13.54 10.84 -8.73
CA PHE A 327 -13.43 10.30 -10.08
C PHE A 327 -12.70 11.26 -11.01
N ARG A 328 -12.03 10.68 -12.01
CA ARG A 328 -11.50 11.39 -13.17
C ARG A 328 -12.35 11.07 -14.39
N VAL A 329 -12.80 12.10 -15.12
CA VAL A 329 -13.48 11.91 -16.41
C VAL A 329 -12.42 11.85 -17.51
N TYR A 330 -12.39 10.77 -18.27
CA TYR A 330 -11.49 10.63 -19.41
C TYR A 330 -12.15 11.08 -20.72
N SER A 331 -13.44 10.78 -20.90
CA SER A 331 -14.21 11.17 -22.08
C SER A 331 -15.66 11.51 -21.69
N GLY A 332 -16.32 12.35 -22.49
CA GLY A 332 -17.68 12.81 -22.28
C GLY A 332 -17.82 13.79 -21.12
N SER A 333 -19.04 13.89 -20.57
CA SER A 333 -19.34 14.72 -19.41
C SER A 333 -20.28 14.03 -18.42
N ILE A 334 -20.20 14.46 -17.16
CA ILE A 334 -21.07 13.98 -16.09
C ILE A 334 -21.90 15.14 -15.55
N LYS A 335 -23.22 14.98 -15.51
CA LYS A 335 -24.15 15.97 -14.95
C LYS A 335 -24.67 15.54 -13.58
N ALA A 336 -24.81 16.49 -12.66
CA ALA A 336 -25.48 16.26 -11.38
C ALA A 336 -26.94 15.82 -11.63
N GLY A 337 -27.40 14.83 -10.87
CA GLY A 337 -28.72 14.22 -11.00
C GLY A 337 -28.85 13.12 -12.06
N SER A 338 -27.83 12.91 -12.91
CA SER A 338 -27.84 11.91 -13.98
C SER A 338 -27.60 10.47 -13.48
N TYR A 339 -27.83 9.50 -14.36
CA TYR A 339 -27.53 8.09 -14.12
C TYR A 339 -26.31 7.68 -14.92
N VAL A 340 -25.46 6.86 -14.30
CA VAL A 340 -24.26 6.27 -14.92
C VAL A 340 -24.28 4.77 -14.68
N LEU A 341 -23.59 4.02 -15.54
CA LEU A 341 -23.34 2.60 -15.36
C LEU A 341 -21.98 2.42 -14.67
N ASN A 342 -22.00 1.80 -13.49
CA ASN A 342 -20.81 1.16 -12.94
C ASN A 342 -20.60 -0.16 -13.69
N SER A 343 -19.74 -0.13 -14.71
CA SER A 343 -19.52 -1.27 -15.62
C SER A 343 -18.72 -2.39 -14.95
N SER A 344 -17.83 -2.06 -14.00
CA SER A 344 -17.07 -3.04 -13.21
C SER A 344 -17.98 -3.95 -12.39
N LYS A 345 -19.11 -3.43 -11.90
CA LYS A 345 -20.11 -4.19 -11.11
C LYS A 345 -21.41 -4.45 -11.84
N ASN A 346 -21.54 -3.99 -13.08
CA ASN A 346 -22.76 -3.99 -13.88
C ASN A 346 -23.99 -3.45 -13.11
N LYS A 347 -23.83 -2.30 -12.44
CA LYS A 347 -24.88 -1.65 -11.65
C LYS A 347 -25.14 -0.24 -12.12
N ARG A 348 -26.42 0.10 -12.26
CA ARG A 348 -26.86 1.46 -12.56
C ARG A 348 -26.87 2.29 -11.28
N GLU A 349 -26.15 3.40 -11.28
CA GLU A 349 -26.04 4.30 -10.13
C GLU A 349 -26.49 5.72 -10.49
N ARG A 350 -26.93 6.49 -9.49
CA ARG A 350 -27.37 7.87 -9.67
C ARG A 350 -26.38 8.81 -9.02
N ILE A 351 -25.91 9.79 -9.79
CA ILE A 351 -25.07 10.85 -9.28
C ILE A 351 -25.99 11.92 -8.69
N GLY A 352 -25.99 12.05 -7.37
CA GLY A 352 -26.83 13.01 -6.68
C GLY A 352 -26.32 14.43 -6.87
N ARG A 353 -25.08 14.68 -6.40
CA ARG A 353 -24.38 15.96 -6.48
C ARG A 353 -22.93 15.74 -6.89
N ILE A 354 -22.32 16.75 -7.49
CA ILE A 354 -20.91 16.76 -7.86
C ILE A 354 -20.24 17.92 -7.15
N LEU A 355 -19.07 17.65 -6.56
CA LEU A 355 -18.31 18.60 -5.78
C LEU A 355 -16.90 18.74 -6.36
N LEU A 356 -16.48 19.97 -6.63
CA LEU A 356 -15.07 20.30 -6.77
C LEU A 356 -14.46 20.48 -5.39
N MET A 357 -13.38 19.75 -5.15
CA MET A 357 -12.72 19.70 -3.85
C MET A 357 -11.53 20.66 -3.83
N HIS A 358 -11.41 21.41 -2.74
CA HIS A 358 -10.28 22.28 -2.44
C HIS A 358 -9.80 21.99 -1.03
N ALA A 359 -8.95 20.96 -0.88
CA ALA A 359 -8.63 20.38 0.41
C ALA A 359 -9.95 20.05 1.18
N ASN A 360 -10.30 20.84 2.20
CA ASN A 360 -11.53 20.67 3.00
C ASN A 360 -12.74 21.52 2.54
N LYS A 361 -12.57 22.47 1.61
CA LYS A 361 -13.65 23.29 1.06
C LYS A 361 -14.30 22.61 -0.15
N ARG A 362 -15.61 22.82 -0.30
CA ARG A 362 -16.45 22.14 -1.30
C ARG A 362 -17.19 23.18 -2.12
N GLU A 363 -17.09 23.05 -3.44
CA GLU A 363 -17.87 23.84 -4.39
C GLU A 363 -18.77 22.89 -5.19
N GLU A 364 -20.07 23.11 -5.15
CA GLU A 364 -21.03 22.27 -5.88
C GLU A 364 -21.12 22.72 -7.34
N VAL A 365 -20.98 21.77 -8.27
CA VAL A 365 -21.01 22.03 -9.71
C VAL A 365 -22.09 21.18 -10.40
N GLU A 366 -22.66 21.73 -11.47
CA GLU A 366 -23.73 21.07 -12.23
C GLU A 366 -23.20 20.02 -13.21
N GLU A 367 -22.00 20.21 -13.75
CA GLU A 367 -21.43 19.40 -14.82
C GLU A 367 -19.90 19.38 -14.72
N VAL A 368 -19.30 18.22 -15.01
CA VAL A 368 -17.85 17.99 -15.05
C VAL A 368 -17.49 17.36 -16.41
N PHE A 369 -16.42 17.86 -17.02
CA PHE A 369 -16.03 17.57 -18.40
C PHE A 369 -14.81 16.65 -18.50
N ALA A 370 -14.48 16.19 -19.71
CA ALA A 370 -13.31 15.36 -19.94
C ALA A 370 -12.02 16.05 -19.46
N GLY A 371 -11.14 15.27 -18.82
CA GLY A 371 -9.89 15.73 -18.21
C GLY A 371 -10.04 16.39 -16.84
N GLU A 372 -11.25 16.49 -16.28
CA GLU A 372 -11.47 17.05 -14.94
C GLU A 372 -11.55 15.97 -13.85
N ILE A 373 -11.24 16.37 -12.62
CA ILE A 373 -11.29 15.54 -11.40
C ILE A 373 -12.29 16.16 -10.43
N ALA A 374 -13.23 15.36 -9.95
CA ALA A 374 -14.28 15.81 -9.02
C ALA A 374 -14.69 14.68 -8.07
N ALA A 375 -15.58 14.99 -7.10
CA ALA A 375 -16.16 14.02 -6.19
C ALA A 375 -17.68 13.92 -6.37
N ALA A 376 -18.21 12.71 -6.45
CA ALA A 376 -19.64 12.43 -6.55
C ALA A 376 -20.21 12.03 -5.19
N VAL A 377 -21.42 12.51 -4.91
CA VAL A 377 -22.26 12.07 -3.79
C VAL A 377 -23.44 11.26 -4.34
N GLY A 378 -23.74 10.12 -3.71
CA GLY A 378 -24.93 9.31 -4.00
C GLY A 378 -24.65 7.95 -4.65
N LEU A 379 -23.40 7.70 -5.03
CA LEU A 379 -22.92 6.39 -5.46
C LEU A 379 -22.85 5.44 -4.25
N LYS A 380 -23.51 4.29 -4.35
CA LYS A 380 -23.63 3.33 -3.25
C LYS A 380 -22.63 2.19 -3.43
N ASP A 381 -22.60 1.64 -4.63
CA ASP A 381 -21.86 0.43 -4.97
C ASP A 381 -20.47 0.74 -5.53
N THR A 382 -20.24 1.96 -6.03
CA THR A 382 -18.93 2.40 -6.52
C THR A 382 -17.84 2.28 -5.44
N GLY A 383 -16.75 1.62 -5.80
CA GLY A 383 -15.51 1.50 -5.02
C GLY A 383 -14.31 2.08 -5.76
N THR A 384 -13.14 2.06 -5.12
CA THR A 384 -11.87 2.44 -5.75
C THR A 384 -11.53 1.46 -6.89
N GLY A 385 -11.19 2.00 -8.06
CA GLY A 385 -10.90 1.24 -9.29
C GLY A 385 -12.13 1.01 -10.19
N ASP A 386 -13.35 1.31 -9.74
CA ASP A 386 -14.54 1.08 -10.55
C ASP A 386 -14.67 2.08 -11.72
N THR A 387 -15.17 1.61 -12.86
CA THR A 387 -15.44 2.44 -14.03
C THR A 387 -16.89 2.94 -14.04
N LEU A 388 -17.08 4.24 -14.23
CA LEU A 388 -18.36 4.91 -14.44
C LEU A 388 -18.48 5.32 -15.91
N CYS A 389 -19.49 4.82 -16.63
CA CYS A 389 -19.63 5.05 -18.07
C CYS A 389 -21.09 5.25 -18.52
N ASP A 390 -21.26 5.59 -19.80
CA ASP A 390 -22.57 5.64 -20.46
C ASP A 390 -23.17 4.23 -20.62
N GLU A 391 -24.46 4.07 -20.30
CA GLU A 391 -25.19 2.80 -20.40
C GLU A 391 -25.22 2.21 -21.81
N LYS A 392 -25.17 3.05 -22.85
CA LYS A 392 -25.24 2.63 -24.25
C LYS A 392 -23.88 2.24 -24.81
N SER A 393 -22.80 2.70 -24.17
CA SER A 393 -21.43 2.47 -24.61
C SER A 393 -20.56 1.99 -23.45
N PRO A 394 -20.90 0.82 -22.86
CA PRO A 394 -20.26 0.36 -21.64
C PRO A 394 -18.80 -0.05 -21.90
N ILE A 395 -17.91 0.35 -20.99
CA ILE A 395 -16.48 0.08 -21.06
C ILE A 395 -15.96 -0.19 -19.65
N ILE A 396 -15.00 -1.09 -19.48
CA ILE A 396 -14.29 -1.34 -18.23
C ILE A 396 -12.87 -0.82 -18.44
N LEU A 397 -12.51 0.24 -17.73
CA LEU A 397 -11.13 0.71 -17.71
C LEU A 397 -10.29 -0.27 -16.89
N GLU A 398 -9.00 -0.32 -17.18
CA GLU A 398 -8.04 -1.18 -16.49
C GLU A 398 -8.13 -1.04 -14.96
N ASN A 399 -8.31 -2.18 -14.28
CA ASN A 399 -8.40 -2.22 -12.82
C ASN A 399 -7.02 -2.00 -12.19
N MET A 400 -6.99 -1.29 -11.07
CA MET A 400 -5.79 -1.15 -10.26
C MET A 400 -5.47 -2.48 -9.55
N GLU A 401 -4.23 -2.95 -9.67
CA GLU A 401 -3.74 -4.07 -8.87
C GLU A 401 -3.23 -3.55 -7.53
N PHE A 402 -3.80 -4.06 -6.44
CA PHE A 402 -3.39 -3.68 -5.09
C PHE A 402 -2.47 -4.75 -4.49
N PRO A 403 -1.34 -4.37 -3.88
CA PRO A 403 -0.46 -5.31 -3.21
C PRO A 403 -1.15 -5.97 -2.03
N GLU A 404 -0.69 -7.17 -1.67
CA GLU A 404 -1.19 -7.84 -0.47
C GLU A 404 -0.62 -7.19 0.80
N PRO A 405 -1.41 -7.11 1.89
CA PRO A 405 -0.93 -6.59 3.16
C PRO A 405 0.22 -7.44 3.72
N VAL A 406 1.19 -6.78 4.36
CA VAL A 406 2.41 -7.44 4.88
C VAL A 406 2.46 -7.53 6.41
N ILE A 407 1.66 -6.73 7.12
CA ILE A 407 1.56 -6.77 8.59
C ILE A 407 0.12 -7.06 8.99
N SER A 408 -0.06 -7.88 10.03
CA SER A 408 -1.35 -8.17 10.65
C SER A 408 -1.31 -7.95 12.16
N VAL A 409 -2.41 -7.44 12.72
CA VAL A 409 -2.60 -7.15 14.14
C VAL A 409 -3.99 -7.64 14.56
N ALA A 410 -4.12 -8.19 15.77
CA ALA A 410 -5.41 -8.56 16.32
C ALA A 410 -6.07 -7.37 17.01
N ILE A 411 -7.37 -7.21 16.80
CA ILE A 411 -8.18 -6.18 17.44
C ILE A 411 -9.38 -6.77 18.16
N GLU A 412 -9.54 -6.39 19.43
CA GLU A 412 -10.61 -6.92 20.29
C GLU A 412 -11.47 -5.80 20.86
N PRO A 413 -12.81 -5.85 20.70
CA PRO A 413 -13.69 -4.84 21.25
C PRO A 413 -13.78 -4.97 22.77
N LYS A 414 -13.68 -3.85 23.51
CA LYS A 414 -13.81 -3.87 24.98
C LYS A 414 -15.21 -4.25 25.46
N THR A 415 -16.23 -4.01 24.64
CA THR A 415 -17.63 -4.28 24.95
C THR A 415 -18.37 -4.83 23.74
N LYS A 416 -19.49 -5.55 23.97
CA LYS A 416 -20.36 -6.01 22.86
C LYS A 416 -20.90 -4.85 22.01
N ALA A 417 -21.20 -3.70 22.62
CA ALA A 417 -21.64 -2.52 21.86
C ALA A 417 -20.52 -1.95 20.96
N SER A 418 -19.26 -2.09 21.39
CA SER A 418 -18.10 -1.74 20.56
C SER A 418 -17.92 -2.71 19.40
N GLN A 419 -18.33 -3.98 19.52
CA GLN A 419 -18.21 -4.99 18.47
C GLN A 419 -18.98 -4.60 17.20
N ASP A 420 -20.25 -4.22 17.33
CA ASP A 420 -21.08 -3.81 16.19
C ASP A 420 -20.55 -2.55 15.51
N LYS A 421 -20.09 -1.57 16.32
CA LYS A 421 -19.47 -0.34 15.80
C LYS A 421 -18.14 -0.61 15.11
N MET A 422 -17.33 -1.51 15.67
CA MET A 422 -16.04 -1.91 15.12
C MET A 422 -16.23 -2.56 13.76
N ALA A 423 -17.16 -3.51 13.62
CA ALA A 423 -17.43 -4.17 12.34
C ALA A 423 -17.82 -3.15 11.24
N LEU A 424 -18.72 -2.21 11.56
CA LEU A 424 -19.13 -1.16 10.62
C LEU A 424 -17.98 -0.21 10.25
N ALA A 425 -17.15 0.16 11.23
CA ALA A 425 -16.03 1.07 11.01
C ALA A 425 -14.91 0.42 10.19
N LEU A 426 -14.56 -0.83 10.50
CA LEU A 426 -13.58 -1.61 9.75
C LEU A 426 -14.02 -1.82 8.29
N GLN A 427 -15.30 -2.08 8.06
CA GLN A 427 -15.84 -2.17 6.69
C GLN A 427 -15.69 -0.85 5.92
N LYS A 428 -15.98 0.29 6.57
CA LYS A 428 -15.79 1.60 5.94
C LYS A 428 -14.32 1.90 5.64
N LEU A 429 -13.42 1.56 6.55
CA LEU A 429 -11.98 1.74 6.35
C LEU A 429 -11.45 0.86 5.22
N ALA A 430 -11.93 -0.39 5.11
CA ALA A 430 -11.59 -1.29 3.99
C ALA A 430 -12.18 -0.82 2.64
N GLU A 431 -13.33 -0.12 2.65
CA GLU A 431 -13.86 0.52 1.44
C GLU A 431 -13.01 1.72 0.98
N GLU A 432 -12.41 2.46 1.92
CA GLU A 432 -11.53 3.59 1.62
C GLU A 432 -10.14 3.15 1.12
N ASP A 433 -9.59 2.08 1.72
CA ASP A 433 -8.27 1.54 1.41
C ASP A 433 -8.34 0.03 1.05
N PRO A 434 -8.22 -0.33 -0.24
CA PRO A 434 -8.21 -1.73 -0.68
C PRO A 434 -7.02 -2.56 -0.19
N THR A 435 -5.93 -1.92 0.26
CA THR A 435 -4.76 -2.59 0.86
C THR A 435 -4.95 -2.87 2.34
N PHE A 436 -6.02 -2.35 2.95
CA PHE A 436 -6.43 -2.71 4.29
C PHE A 436 -7.41 -3.89 4.22
N ARG A 437 -7.04 -5.01 4.85
CA ARG A 437 -7.91 -6.19 4.95
C ARG A 437 -8.33 -6.40 6.40
N THR A 438 -9.57 -6.84 6.56
CA THR A 438 -10.08 -7.30 7.86
C THR A 438 -10.81 -8.62 7.68
N TYR A 439 -10.54 -9.56 8.58
CA TYR A 439 -11.19 -10.86 8.59
C TYR A 439 -11.27 -11.39 10.03
N THR A 440 -12.17 -12.34 10.26
CA THR A 440 -12.20 -13.10 11.51
C THR A 440 -11.40 -14.37 11.31
N ASP A 441 -10.41 -14.57 12.16
CA ASP A 441 -9.63 -15.80 12.19
C ASP A 441 -10.54 -16.95 12.69
N GLU A 442 -10.69 -18.00 11.88
CA GLU A 442 -11.65 -19.07 12.16
C GLU A 442 -11.25 -19.96 13.35
N GLU A 443 -9.94 -20.03 13.65
CA GLU A 443 -9.41 -20.88 14.72
C GLU A 443 -9.45 -20.17 16.08
N THR A 444 -9.04 -18.91 16.11
CA THR A 444 -8.95 -18.11 17.35
C THR A 444 -10.22 -17.29 17.61
N GLY A 445 -11.05 -17.06 16.58
CA GLY A 445 -12.21 -16.18 16.64
C GLY A 445 -11.87 -14.69 16.75
N GLN A 446 -10.59 -14.32 16.66
CA GLN A 446 -10.15 -12.93 16.75
C GLN A 446 -10.45 -12.19 15.45
N THR A 447 -10.75 -10.89 15.57
CA THR A 447 -10.77 -10.02 14.39
C THR A 447 -9.34 -9.59 14.09
N ILE A 448 -8.85 -9.95 12.91
CA ILE A 448 -7.53 -9.57 12.42
C ILE A 448 -7.71 -8.38 11.47
N ILE A 449 -6.82 -7.41 11.62
CA ILE A 449 -6.64 -6.31 10.68
C ILE A 449 -5.25 -6.43 10.05
N ALA A 450 -5.15 -6.23 8.75
CA ALA A 450 -3.91 -6.34 8.01
C ALA A 450 -3.71 -5.15 7.09
N GLY A 451 -2.46 -4.66 7.01
CA GLY A 451 -2.10 -3.46 6.26
C GLY A 451 -0.67 -3.51 5.71
N MET A 452 -0.27 -2.41 5.08
CA MET A 452 1.01 -2.30 4.35
C MET A 452 2.23 -2.04 5.24
N GLY A 453 2.02 -1.73 6.52
CA GLY A 453 3.08 -1.38 7.46
C GLY A 453 2.55 -0.99 8.84
N GLU A 454 3.46 -0.75 9.77
CA GLU A 454 3.14 -0.45 11.16
C GLU A 454 2.49 0.93 11.29
N LEU A 455 3.03 1.93 10.59
CA LEU A 455 2.46 3.26 10.55
C LEU A 455 1.06 3.25 9.91
N HIS A 456 0.86 2.44 8.86
CA HIS A 456 -0.46 2.25 8.27
C HIS A 456 -1.46 1.73 9.33
N LEU A 457 -1.16 0.61 9.99
CA LEU A 457 -2.06 0.02 10.99
C LEU A 457 -2.28 0.95 12.19
N ASP A 458 -1.25 1.66 12.65
CA ASP A 458 -1.36 2.65 13.73
C ASP A 458 -2.36 3.76 13.39
N ILE A 459 -2.34 4.28 12.17
CA ILE A 459 -3.30 5.31 11.74
C ILE A 459 -4.70 4.73 11.62
N ILE A 460 -4.86 3.53 11.06
CA ILE A 460 -6.16 2.86 10.98
C ILE A 460 -6.76 2.66 12.38
N VAL A 461 -5.95 2.20 13.32
CA VAL A 461 -6.33 2.04 14.73
C VAL A 461 -6.68 3.39 15.36
N ASP A 462 -5.86 4.42 15.18
CA ASP A 462 -6.14 5.75 15.74
C ASP A 462 -7.44 6.33 15.17
N ARG A 463 -7.69 6.19 13.85
CA ARG A 463 -8.95 6.57 13.21
C ARG A 463 -10.13 5.79 13.80
N LEU A 464 -9.98 4.48 13.98
CA LEU A 464 -11.01 3.63 14.60
C LEU A 464 -11.36 4.09 16.02
N LEU A 465 -10.35 4.43 16.83
CA LEU A 465 -10.51 4.89 18.21
C LEU A 465 -11.07 6.33 18.28
N ARG A 466 -10.54 7.27 17.49
CA ARG A 466 -10.89 8.70 17.56
C ARG A 466 -12.08 9.09 16.68
N GLU A 467 -12.07 8.73 15.40
CA GLU A 467 -13.12 9.11 14.43
C GLU A 467 -14.41 8.31 14.66
N PHE A 468 -14.27 6.98 14.79
CA PHE A 468 -15.41 6.08 14.95
C PHE A 468 -15.80 5.84 16.42
N LYS A 469 -14.99 6.33 17.37
CA LYS A 469 -15.21 6.21 18.82
C LYS A 469 -15.44 4.76 19.25
N VAL A 470 -14.66 3.85 18.68
CA VAL A 470 -14.67 2.43 19.03
C VAL A 470 -13.69 2.22 20.16
N GLU A 471 -14.12 1.54 21.22
CA GLU A 471 -13.21 1.12 22.28
C GLU A 471 -12.71 -0.29 22.00
N ALA A 472 -11.45 -0.41 21.59
CA ALA A 472 -10.79 -1.67 21.28
C ALA A 472 -9.40 -1.79 21.94
N ASN A 473 -8.95 -3.02 22.13
CA ASN A 473 -7.59 -3.38 22.51
C ASN A 473 -6.85 -3.90 21.28
N ILE A 474 -5.55 -3.63 21.22
CA ILE A 474 -4.68 -4.00 20.10
C ILE A 474 -3.63 -4.96 20.64
N GLY A 475 -3.37 -6.05 19.93
CA GLY A 475 -2.36 -7.04 20.32
C GLY A 475 -1.86 -7.82 19.12
N ASN A 476 -0.80 -8.61 19.33
CA ASN A 476 -0.34 -9.54 18.30
C ASN A 476 -1.39 -10.62 18.05
N PRO A 477 -1.56 -11.08 16.79
CA PRO A 477 -2.38 -12.25 16.49
C PRO A 477 -1.97 -13.45 17.35
N GLN A 478 -2.96 -14.20 17.83
CA GLN A 478 -2.66 -15.46 18.50
C GLN A 478 -2.07 -16.45 17.50
N VAL A 479 -1.03 -17.15 17.93
CA VAL A 479 -0.44 -18.24 17.15
C VAL A 479 -1.22 -19.51 17.47
N SER A 480 -1.76 -20.15 16.44
CA SER A 480 -2.42 -21.44 16.57
C SER A 480 -1.41 -22.57 16.80
N TYR A 481 -0.98 -22.73 18.05
CA TYR A 481 -0.16 -23.87 18.45
C TYR A 481 -0.95 -25.18 18.34
N ARG A 482 -0.22 -26.28 18.14
CA ARG A 482 -0.75 -27.65 18.13
C ARG A 482 0.01 -28.50 19.13
N GLU A 483 -0.51 -29.67 19.45
CA GLU A 483 0.18 -30.64 20.29
C GLU A 483 0.47 -31.92 19.50
N SER A 484 1.50 -32.65 19.88
CA SER A 484 1.73 -34.03 19.42
C SER A 484 2.49 -34.81 20.49
N ILE A 485 2.84 -36.06 20.20
CA ILE A 485 3.67 -36.90 21.06
C ILE A 485 4.99 -37.20 20.37
N THR A 486 6.02 -37.54 21.15
CA THR A 486 7.33 -37.91 20.59
C THR A 486 7.66 -39.39 20.75
N MET A 487 6.93 -40.10 21.62
CA MET A 487 7.16 -41.50 21.90
C MET A 487 5.85 -42.29 21.85
N PRO A 488 5.86 -43.53 21.32
CA PRO A 488 4.73 -44.43 21.43
C PRO A 488 4.32 -44.65 22.90
N SER A 489 3.01 -44.65 23.16
CA SER A 489 2.46 -44.88 24.50
C SER A 489 1.18 -45.71 24.45
N GLU A 490 0.81 -46.27 25.60
CA GLU A 490 -0.45 -47.00 25.78
C GLU A 490 -1.34 -46.26 26.78
N GLY A 491 -2.64 -46.24 26.51
CA GLY A 491 -3.64 -45.61 27.35
C GLY A 491 -4.80 -46.53 27.67
N GLU A 492 -5.30 -46.44 28.90
CA GLU A 492 -6.47 -47.18 29.37
C GLU A 492 -7.56 -46.21 29.84
N GLY A 493 -8.75 -46.34 29.28
CA GLY A 493 -9.92 -45.55 29.66
C GLY A 493 -11.03 -46.47 30.12
N LYS A 494 -11.41 -46.37 31.39
CA LYS A 494 -12.49 -47.17 31.99
C LYS A 494 -13.51 -46.26 32.67
N TYR A 495 -14.72 -46.25 32.11
CA TYR A 495 -15.86 -45.50 32.63
C TYR A 495 -16.87 -46.46 33.27
N VAL A 496 -17.01 -46.38 34.59
CA VAL A 496 -18.01 -47.16 35.35
C VAL A 496 -18.79 -46.21 36.23
N ARG A 497 -20.08 -46.04 35.96
CA ARG A 497 -20.95 -45.17 36.75
C ARG A 497 -22.28 -45.85 37.04
N GLN A 498 -22.61 -45.90 38.32
CA GLN A 498 -23.87 -46.43 38.82
C GLN A 498 -24.68 -45.28 39.41
N SER A 499 -25.27 -44.46 38.53
CA SER A 499 -26.35 -43.54 38.91
C SER A 499 -27.61 -44.38 39.11
N GLY A 500 -28.59 -43.99 39.94
CA GLY A 500 -29.79 -44.78 40.28
C GLY A 500 -30.76 -45.20 39.14
N GLY A 501 -30.29 -45.31 37.88
CA GLY A 501 -30.95 -45.89 36.71
C GLY A 501 -30.07 -46.96 36.02
N ARG A 502 -30.14 -47.10 34.68
CA ARG A 502 -29.28 -48.03 33.91
C ARG A 502 -27.80 -47.73 34.16
N GLY A 503 -27.00 -48.75 34.46
CA GLY A 503 -25.56 -48.60 34.65
C GLY A 503 -24.87 -48.13 33.36
N GLN A 504 -23.72 -47.49 33.51
CA GLN A 504 -22.86 -47.12 32.38
C GLN A 504 -21.49 -47.77 32.53
N TYR A 505 -21.11 -48.56 31.53
CA TYR A 505 -19.85 -49.29 31.46
C TYR A 505 -19.20 -49.14 30.08
N GLY A 506 -17.98 -48.62 30.04
CA GLY A 506 -17.14 -48.61 28.85
C GLY A 506 -15.69 -48.81 29.25
N HIS A 507 -14.95 -49.63 28.50
CA HIS A 507 -13.53 -49.85 28.74
C HIS A 507 -12.78 -50.06 27.42
N ALA A 508 -11.82 -49.17 27.14
CA ALA A 508 -11.01 -49.19 25.94
C ALA A 508 -9.51 -49.08 26.29
N LYS A 509 -8.69 -49.88 25.62
CA LYS A 509 -7.22 -49.79 25.66
C LYS A 509 -6.69 -49.49 24.27
N ILE A 510 -5.87 -48.46 24.21
CA ILE A 510 -5.34 -47.95 22.95
C ILE A 510 -3.81 -47.90 23.00
N LYS A 511 -3.20 -47.96 21.83
CA LYS A 511 -1.80 -47.62 21.61
C LYS A 511 -1.73 -46.39 20.71
N VAL A 512 -0.97 -45.39 21.10
CA VAL A 512 -0.78 -44.15 20.33
C VAL A 512 0.67 -44.08 19.88
N GLU A 513 0.87 -43.77 18.60
CA GLU A 513 2.19 -43.67 17.97
C GLU A 513 2.28 -42.33 17.21
N PRO A 514 3.40 -41.58 17.29
CA PRO A 514 3.58 -40.39 16.48
C PRO A 514 3.72 -40.76 15.00
N LEU A 515 3.23 -39.89 14.13
CA LEU A 515 3.39 -39.97 12.68
C LEU A 515 4.33 -38.87 12.17
N GLU A 516 4.68 -38.95 10.89
CA GLU A 516 5.42 -37.88 10.22
C GLU A 516 4.56 -36.61 10.15
N PRO A 517 5.16 -35.40 10.25
CA PRO A 517 4.42 -34.15 10.16
C PRO A 517 3.53 -34.07 8.91
N GLY A 518 2.28 -33.66 9.09
CA GLY A 518 1.29 -33.58 8.01
C GLY A 518 0.56 -34.90 7.67
N SER A 519 0.81 -35.97 8.43
CA SER A 519 0.08 -37.24 8.29
C SER A 519 -1.35 -37.18 8.87
N GLY A 520 -1.63 -36.23 9.75
CA GLY A 520 -2.93 -36.06 10.40
C GLY A 520 -3.26 -37.19 11.39
N PHE A 521 -4.55 -37.47 11.57
CA PHE A 521 -5.05 -38.49 12.47
C PHE A 521 -5.35 -39.80 11.75
N VAL A 522 -4.79 -40.92 12.24
CA VAL A 522 -5.07 -42.27 11.73
C VAL A 522 -5.63 -43.17 12.82
N PHE A 523 -6.85 -43.67 12.62
CA PHE A 523 -7.45 -44.67 13.51
C PHE A 523 -7.30 -46.09 12.95
N GLU A 524 -6.79 -47.02 13.76
CA GLU A 524 -6.68 -48.44 13.41
C GLU A 524 -7.41 -49.31 14.45
N ASN A 525 -8.34 -50.15 13.99
CA ASN A 525 -9.04 -51.10 14.84
C ASN A 525 -8.39 -52.49 14.77
N LYS A 526 -7.83 -52.97 15.88
CA LYS A 526 -7.24 -54.32 16.04
C LYS A 526 -7.94 -55.18 17.10
N ILE A 527 -9.20 -54.89 17.42
CA ILE A 527 -9.95 -55.70 18.39
C ILE A 527 -10.10 -57.14 17.88
N VAL A 528 -9.65 -58.11 18.69
CA VAL A 528 -9.75 -59.56 18.43
C VAL A 528 -10.79 -60.18 19.36
N GLY A 529 -11.53 -61.18 18.90
CA GLY A 529 -12.38 -62.03 19.76
C GLY A 529 -13.64 -61.36 20.33
N GLY A 530 -14.00 -60.16 19.89
CA GLY A 530 -15.22 -59.47 20.34
C GLY A 530 -15.11 -58.80 21.72
N ALA A 531 -13.89 -58.51 22.19
CA ALA A 531 -13.64 -57.81 23.45
C ALA A 531 -14.38 -56.45 23.56
N ILE A 532 -14.61 -55.80 22.41
CA ILE A 532 -15.53 -54.69 22.24
C ILE A 532 -16.50 -55.05 21.07
N PRO A 533 -17.82 -55.06 21.30
CA PRO A 533 -18.82 -55.21 20.24
C PRO A 533 -18.65 -54.18 19.13
N LYS A 534 -18.89 -54.56 17.86
CA LYS A 534 -18.72 -53.68 16.69
C LYS A 534 -19.50 -52.36 16.78
N GLU A 535 -20.66 -52.40 17.43
CA GLU A 535 -21.52 -51.24 17.69
C GLU A 535 -20.87 -50.17 18.58
N PHE A 536 -19.92 -50.54 19.44
CA PHE A 536 -19.23 -49.59 20.34
C PHE A 536 -17.89 -49.10 19.83
N ILE A 537 -17.37 -49.66 18.74
CA ILE A 537 -16.10 -49.24 18.13
C ILE A 537 -16.22 -47.83 17.53
N GLY A 538 -17.30 -47.55 16.78
CA GLY A 538 -17.57 -46.23 16.22
C GLY A 538 -17.69 -45.14 17.30
N PRO A 539 -18.50 -45.34 18.36
CA PRO A 539 -18.56 -44.41 19.50
C PRO A 539 -17.21 -44.22 20.20
N THR A 540 -16.40 -45.28 20.34
CA THR A 540 -15.05 -45.17 20.92
C THR A 540 -14.13 -44.29 20.05
N GLN A 541 -14.16 -44.48 18.72
CA GLN A 541 -13.43 -43.65 17.77
C GLN A 541 -13.87 -42.19 17.85
N GLN A 542 -15.18 -41.91 17.87
CA GLN A 542 -15.71 -40.55 18.02
C GLN A 542 -15.21 -39.90 19.32
N GLY A 543 -15.15 -40.67 20.41
CA GLY A 543 -14.61 -40.19 21.69
C GLY A 543 -13.13 -39.86 21.65
N ILE A 544 -12.35 -40.59 20.84
CA ILE A 544 -10.94 -40.30 20.58
C ILE A 544 -10.82 -39.04 19.72
N GLU A 545 -11.57 -38.94 18.61
CA GLU A 545 -11.56 -37.77 17.72
C GLU A 545 -11.93 -36.47 18.45
N GLU A 546 -12.98 -36.48 19.28
CA GLU A 546 -13.34 -35.32 20.10
C GLU A 546 -12.27 -34.97 21.14
N ALA A 547 -11.57 -35.97 21.66
CA ALA A 547 -10.50 -35.76 22.63
C ALA A 547 -9.22 -35.21 21.99
N LEU A 548 -9.02 -35.38 20.68
CA LEU A 548 -7.89 -34.77 19.95
C LEU A 548 -8.00 -33.26 19.86
N GLN A 549 -9.20 -32.69 19.96
CA GLN A 549 -9.40 -31.24 19.90
C GLN A 549 -8.76 -30.50 21.09
N SER A 550 -8.44 -31.19 22.18
CA SER A 550 -7.85 -30.61 23.38
C SER A 550 -6.77 -31.52 23.95
N GLY A 551 -5.52 -31.17 23.68
CA GLY A 551 -4.32 -31.80 24.22
C GLY A 551 -4.14 -31.61 25.73
N VAL A 552 -3.03 -32.15 26.23
CA VAL A 552 -2.75 -32.30 27.67
C VAL A 552 -1.83 -31.19 28.19
N LEU A 553 -1.06 -30.53 27.32
CA LEU A 553 -0.15 -29.44 27.70
C LEU A 553 -0.89 -28.10 27.83
N GLY A 554 -1.30 -27.54 26.70
CA GLY A 554 -1.95 -26.23 26.59
C GLY A 554 -3.44 -26.32 26.27
N GLY A 555 -3.94 -27.52 25.95
CA GLY A 555 -5.31 -27.71 25.49
C GLY A 555 -5.48 -27.43 24.00
N TYR A 556 -4.39 -27.51 23.22
CA TYR A 556 -4.42 -27.32 21.78
C TYR A 556 -4.73 -28.62 21.05
N GLU A 557 -5.20 -28.53 19.81
CA GLU A 557 -5.50 -29.72 18.99
C GLU A 557 -4.24 -30.58 18.77
N VAL A 558 -4.43 -31.90 18.88
CA VAL A 558 -3.37 -32.89 18.74
C VAL A 558 -3.30 -33.40 17.30
N LEU A 559 -2.14 -33.26 16.66
CA LEU A 559 -1.88 -33.63 15.28
C LEU A 559 -0.86 -34.77 15.15
N ASP A 560 -0.86 -35.39 13.96
CA ASP A 560 0.14 -36.36 13.51
C ASP A 560 0.30 -37.55 14.45
N ILE A 561 -0.81 -38.20 14.79
CA ILE A 561 -0.82 -39.41 15.61
C ILE A 561 -1.66 -40.52 15.00
N LYS A 562 -1.19 -41.75 15.23
CA LYS A 562 -1.92 -42.97 14.96
C LYS A 562 -2.44 -43.56 16.26
N VAL A 563 -3.75 -43.81 16.33
CA VAL A 563 -4.39 -44.46 17.47
C VAL A 563 -4.86 -45.86 17.07
N THR A 564 -4.31 -46.87 17.73
CA THR A 564 -4.68 -48.28 17.53
C THR A 564 -5.51 -48.76 18.71
N LEU A 565 -6.79 -49.07 18.49
CA LEU A 565 -7.65 -49.72 19.48
C LEU A 565 -7.38 -51.22 19.45
N TYR A 566 -6.76 -51.76 20.50
CA TYR A 566 -6.27 -53.15 20.50
C TYR A 566 -6.98 -54.06 21.51
N ASP A 567 -7.52 -53.53 22.61
CA ASP A 567 -8.17 -54.31 23.66
C ASP A 567 -9.22 -53.46 24.41
N GLY A 568 -10.03 -54.10 25.25
CA GLY A 568 -11.06 -53.46 26.06
C GLY A 568 -11.99 -54.47 26.71
N SER A 569 -13.05 -53.99 27.34
CA SER A 569 -14.11 -54.88 27.84
C SER A 569 -15.46 -54.19 27.82
N PHE A 570 -16.53 -54.98 27.85
CA PHE A 570 -17.91 -54.49 27.92
C PHE A 570 -18.69 -55.27 28.99
N HIS A 571 -19.87 -54.76 29.34
CA HIS A 571 -20.84 -55.43 30.21
C HIS A 571 -22.18 -55.51 29.49
N ASP A 572 -22.78 -56.70 29.39
CA ASP A 572 -23.94 -56.97 28.54
C ASP A 572 -25.16 -56.06 28.79
N VAL A 573 -25.32 -55.58 30.03
CA VAL A 573 -26.49 -54.79 30.45
C VAL A 573 -26.18 -53.31 30.65
N ASP A 574 -24.95 -53.00 31.04
CA ASP A 574 -24.56 -51.65 31.47
C ASP A 574 -23.71 -50.92 30.42
N SER A 575 -23.27 -51.60 29.36
CA SER A 575 -22.57 -50.93 28.27
C SER A 575 -23.49 -50.08 27.42
N SER A 576 -22.98 -48.91 27.02
CA SER A 576 -23.68 -47.94 26.20
C SER A 576 -22.70 -47.21 25.29
N GLU A 577 -23.19 -46.70 24.15
CA GLU A 577 -22.39 -45.92 23.21
C GLU A 577 -21.70 -44.73 23.90
N MET A 578 -22.44 -44.00 24.75
CA MET A 578 -21.90 -42.88 25.52
C MET A 578 -20.77 -43.30 26.47
N ALA A 579 -20.89 -44.46 27.12
CA ALA A 579 -19.85 -44.94 28.03
C ALA A 579 -18.56 -45.32 27.28
N PHE A 580 -18.66 -45.90 26.08
CA PHE A 580 -17.51 -46.21 25.23
C PHE A 580 -16.88 -44.97 24.58
N LYS A 581 -17.71 -43.97 24.24
CA LYS A 581 -17.22 -42.66 23.82
C LYS A 581 -16.39 -41.97 24.91
N ILE A 582 -16.89 -41.94 26.15
CA ILE A 582 -16.14 -41.39 27.29
C ILE A 582 -14.87 -42.23 27.56
N ALA A 583 -14.97 -43.55 27.50
CA ALA A 583 -13.82 -44.45 27.68
C ALA A 583 -12.72 -44.19 26.63
N GLY A 584 -13.08 -43.98 25.36
CA GLY A 584 -12.14 -43.61 24.30
C GLY A 584 -11.42 -42.29 24.58
N SER A 585 -12.16 -41.25 25.00
CA SER A 585 -11.61 -39.95 25.39
C SER A 585 -10.64 -40.05 26.58
N MET A 586 -11.00 -40.84 27.61
CA MET A 586 -10.13 -41.10 28.76
C MET A 586 -8.86 -41.85 28.38
N ALA A 587 -8.99 -42.87 27.53
CA ALA A 587 -7.86 -43.67 27.05
C ALA A 587 -6.85 -42.81 26.27
N LEU A 588 -7.36 -41.91 25.43
CA LEU A 588 -6.50 -40.96 24.69
C LEU A 588 -5.75 -40.02 25.63
N ARG A 589 -6.43 -39.38 26.58
CA ARG A 589 -5.76 -38.47 27.53
C ARG A 589 -4.67 -39.16 28.35
N ASP A 590 -4.93 -40.39 28.80
CA ASP A 590 -3.95 -41.20 29.52
C ASP A 590 -2.73 -41.57 28.64
N ALA A 591 -2.96 -41.93 27.37
CA ALA A 591 -1.88 -42.21 26.43
C ALA A 591 -1.05 -40.94 26.12
N LEU A 592 -1.70 -39.81 25.83
CA LEU A 592 -1.02 -38.55 25.50
C LEU A 592 -0.13 -38.08 26.67
N ALA A 593 -0.61 -38.20 27.92
CA ALA A 593 0.17 -37.85 29.11
C ALA A 593 1.46 -38.69 29.25
N LYS A 594 1.44 -39.95 28.78
CA LYS A 594 2.59 -40.87 28.82
C LYS A 594 3.48 -40.79 27.57
N GLY A 595 2.99 -40.20 26.47
CA GLY A 595 3.68 -40.15 25.17
C GLY A 595 4.75 -39.06 25.03
N ASN A 596 5.13 -38.41 26.15
CA ASN A 596 5.98 -37.23 26.17
C ASN A 596 5.43 -36.14 25.22
N PRO A 597 4.31 -35.50 25.60
CA PRO A 597 3.63 -34.55 24.74
C PRO A 597 4.53 -33.33 24.48
N VAL A 598 4.40 -32.77 23.28
CA VAL A 598 5.18 -31.62 22.82
C VAL A 598 4.26 -30.59 22.16
N LEU A 599 4.64 -29.33 22.29
CA LEU A 599 3.99 -28.23 21.61
C LEU A 599 4.60 -28.08 20.21
N LEU A 600 3.76 -27.82 19.22
CA LEU A 600 4.13 -27.53 17.85
C LEU A 600 3.75 -26.08 17.51
N GLU A 601 4.62 -25.38 16.79
CA GLU A 601 4.38 -24.04 16.24
C GLU A 601 4.29 -24.09 14.72
N PRO A 602 3.51 -23.19 14.10
CA PRO A 602 3.44 -23.09 12.65
C PRO A 602 4.72 -22.45 12.09
N MET A 603 5.32 -23.13 11.11
CA MET A 603 6.46 -22.66 10.34
C MET A 603 5.98 -22.06 9.02
N MET A 604 6.47 -20.85 8.74
CA MET A 604 6.19 -20.12 7.52
C MET A 604 7.33 -20.33 6.53
N LYS A 605 7.01 -20.69 5.29
CA LYS A 605 7.94 -20.56 4.17
C LYS A 605 7.96 -19.11 3.73
N VAL A 606 9.12 -18.48 3.82
CA VAL A 606 9.33 -17.05 3.58
C VAL A 606 10.26 -16.87 2.38
N GLU A 607 9.86 -16.02 1.45
CA GLU A 607 10.68 -15.60 0.31
C GLU A 607 10.97 -14.10 0.43
N ILE A 608 12.24 -13.72 0.50
CA ILE A 608 12.69 -12.33 0.69
C ILE A 608 13.47 -11.90 -0.55
N THR A 609 13.02 -10.85 -1.22
CA THR A 609 13.73 -10.23 -2.33
C THR A 609 14.48 -9.00 -1.83
N THR A 610 15.81 -8.99 -1.95
CA THR A 610 16.67 -7.89 -1.48
C THR A 610 17.80 -7.61 -2.48
N PRO A 611 18.29 -6.36 -2.59
CA PRO A 611 19.56 -6.09 -3.25
C PRO A 611 20.73 -6.83 -2.58
N GLU A 612 21.77 -7.15 -3.35
CA GLU A 612 22.96 -7.88 -2.88
C GLU A 612 23.69 -7.17 -1.73
N GLU A 613 23.68 -5.83 -1.74
CA GLU A 613 24.33 -4.99 -0.72
C GLU A 613 23.83 -5.27 0.71
N TYR A 614 22.54 -5.60 0.87
CA TYR A 614 21.91 -5.82 2.19
C TYR A 614 21.77 -7.29 2.54
N MET A 615 22.26 -8.21 1.70
CA MET A 615 22.09 -9.64 1.89
C MET A 615 22.63 -10.12 3.25
N GLY A 616 23.77 -9.58 3.70
CA GLY A 616 24.37 -9.93 4.99
C GLY A 616 23.46 -9.61 6.18
N ASP A 617 22.85 -8.42 6.17
CA ASP A 617 21.95 -7.98 7.25
C ASP A 617 20.65 -8.79 7.27
N VAL A 618 20.09 -9.10 6.10
CA VAL A 618 18.89 -9.94 5.96
C VAL A 618 19.13 -11.35 6.52
N ILE A 619 20.26 -11.97 6.18
CA ILE A 619 20.62 -13.30 6.70
C ILE A 619 20.83 -13.26 8.21
N GLY A 620 21.46 -12.19 8.73
CA GLY A 620 21.64 -11.99 10.16
C GLY A 620 20.31 -11.95 10.92
N ASP A 621 19.34 -11.19 10.41
CA ASP A 621 18.01 -11.05 11.01
C ASP A 621 17.23 -12.38 10.98
N ILE A 622 17.21 -13.09 9.85
CA ILE A 622 16.55 -14.42 9.73
C ILE A 622 17.10 -15.39 10.79
N ASN A 623 18.42 -15.46 10.94
CA ASN A 623 19.04 -16.35 11.92
C ASN A 623 18.69 -15.95 13.36
N SER A 624 18.59 -14.65 13.65
CA SER A 624 18.17 -14.16 14.98
C SER A 624 16.73 -14.56 15.32
N ARG A 625 15.88 -14.73 14.30
CA ARG A 625 14.47 -15.12 14.38
C ARG A 625 14.24 -16.63 14.30
N ARG A 626 15.27 -17.43 14.59
CA ARG A 626 15.24 -18.91 14.50
C ARG A 626 14.91 -19.43 13.09
N GLY A 627 15.16 -18.61 12.06
CA GLY A 627 14.90 -18.99 10.69
C GLY A 627 15.95 -19.98 10.15
N ARG A 628 15.50 -20.93 9.32
CA ARG A 628 16.36 -21.88 8.61
C ARG A 628 16.37 -21.58 7.12
N MET A 629 17.55 -21.29 6.59
CA MET A 629 17.75 -21.05 5.16
C MET A 629 17.51 -22.32 4.32
N GLU A 630 16.79 -22.19 3.22
CA GLU A 630 16.62 -23.23 2.20
C GLU A 630 17.53 -23.00 1.00
N GLY A 631 17.52 -21.78 0.46
CA GLY A 631 18.25 -21.45 -0.76
C GLY A 631 18.32 -19.96 -1.04
N MET A 632 19.17 -19.59 -2.00
CA MET A 632 19.29 -18.23 -2.53
C MET A 632 19.40 -18.29 -4.05
N GLU A 633 18.70 -17.40 -4.73
CA GLU A 633 18.71 -17.29 -6.19
C GLU A 633 18.87 -15.84 -6.63
N LEU A 634 19.69 -15.60 -7.67
CA LEU A 634 19.83 -14.29 -8.28
C LEU A 634 18.80 -14.15 -9.41
N VAL A 635 17.87 -13.19 -9.28
CA VAL A 635 16.84 -12.90 -10.27
C VAL A 635 16.85 -11.41 -10.60
N ASN A 636 17.10 -11.07 -11.87
CA ASN A 636 17.06 -9.68 -12.37
C ASN A 636 17.88 -8.66 -11.55
N GLY A 637 19.03 -9.06 -11.02
CA GLY A 637 19.90 -8.19 -10.20
C GLY A 637 19.48 -8.06 -8.74
N ALA A 638 18.42 -8.72 -8.30
CA ALA A 638 18.04 -8.89 -6.90
C ALA A 638 18.29 -10.33 -6.42
N GLN A 639 18.60 -10.48 -5.13
CA GLN A 639 18.74 -11.79 -4.48
C GLN A 639 17.41 -12.19 -3.86
N ILE A 640 16.93 -13.38 -4.20
CA ILE A 640 15.77 -14.01 -3.57
C ILE A 640 16.28 -15.03 -2.56
N VAL A 641 15.93 -14.83 -1.31
CA VAL A 641 16.28 -15.69 -0.17
C VAL A 641 15.04 -16.48 0.24
N THR A 642 15.12 -17.81 0.19
CA THR A 642 14.05 -18.69 0.67
C THR A 642 14.44 -19.29 2.02
N CYS A 643 13.57 -19.18 3.02
CA CYS A 643 13.81 -19.70 4.37
C CYS A 643 12.51 -20.14 5.07
N TYR A 644 12.65 -20.89 6.16
CA TYR A 644 11.55 -21.28 7.05
C TYR A 644 11.69 -20.54 8.36
N VAL A 645 10.65 -19.82 8.80
CA VAL A 645 10.68 -19.02 10.03
C VAL A 645 9.40 -19.27 10.84
N PRO A 646 9.47 -19.42 12.18
CA PRO A 646 8.27 -19.56 13.00
C PRO A 646 7.37 -18.33 12.90
N LEU A 647 6.05 -18.51 12.75
CA LEU A 647 5.11 -17.39 12.63
C LEU A 647 5.20 -16.41 13.81
N ALA A 648 5.44 -16.92 15.02
CA ALA A 648 5.60 -16.12 16.23
C ALA A 648 6.76 -15.10 16.13
N GLU A 649 7.81 -15.42 15.37
CA GLU A 649 8.99 -14.58 15.17
C GLU A 649 8.84 -13.66 13.96
N MET A 650 7.78 -13.81 13.16
CA MET A 650 7.51 -12.99 11.98
C MET A 650 6.71 -11.72 12.30
N PHE A 651 6.20 -11.58 13.52
CA PHE A 651 5.53 -10.36 13.96
C PHE A 651 6.50 -9.17 13.91
N GLY A 652 6.09 -8.11 13.20
CA GLY A 652 6.93 -6.93 12.97
C GLY A 652 8.12 -7.14 12.02
N TYR A 653 8.22 -8.29 11.34
CA TYR A 653 9.35 -8.57 10.44
C TYR A 653 9.47 -7.55 9.30
N ALA A 654 8.36 -7.12 8.72
CA ALA A 654 8.34 -6.08 7.69
C ALA A 654 9.08 -4.80 8.12
N THR A 655 8.90 -4.36 9.37
CA THR A 655 9.56 -3.17 9.92
C THR A 655 11.07 -3.38 10.04
N SER A 656 11.50 -4.50 10.62
CA SER A 656 12.92 -4.84 10.76
C SER A 656 13.61 -5.01 9.40
N LEU A 657 12.97 -5.73 8.46
CA LEU A 657 13.49 -5.92 7.11
C LEU A 657 13.67 -4.58 6.39
N ARG A 658 12.69 -3.67 6.48
CA ARG A 658 12.81 -2.33 5.88
C ARG A 658 13.93 -1.53 6.52
N SER A 659 14.07 -1.57 7.84
CA SER A 659 15.16 -0.90 8.54
C SER A 659 16.54 -1.39 8.07
N ASN A 660 16.69 -2.72 7.96
CA ASN A 660 17.96 -3.35 7.57
C ASN A 660 18.31 -3.13 6.09
N THR A 661 17.31 -2.91 5.24
CA THR A 661 17.48 -2.82 3.77
C THR A 661 17.21 -1.42 3.22
N GLN A 662 17.06 -0.43 4.11
CA GLN A 662 16.66 0.94 3.76
C GLN A 662 15.36 0.99 2.93
N GLY A 663 14.44 0.05 3.19
CA GLY A 663 13.16 -0.07 2.50
C GLY A 663 13.23 -0.69 1.10
N ARG A 664 14.37 -1.25 0.69
CA ARG A 664 14.55 -1.83 -0.66
C ARG A 664 14.20 -3.32 -0.76
N ALA A 665 13.99 -4.01 0.36
CA ALA A 665 13.59 -5.40 0.34
C ALA A 665 12.09 -5.60 0.61
N ASN A 666 11.55 -6.65 0.00
CA ASN A 666 10.18 -7.13 0.20
C ASN A 666 10.22 -8.61 0.59
N TYR A 667 9.17 -9.10 1.23
CA TYR A 667 9.02 -10.52 1.49
C TYR A 667 7.59 -11.00 1.26
N SER A 668 7.44 -12.28 1.02
CA SER A 668 6.17 -13.00 1.05
C SER A 668 6.31 -14.20 2.00
N MET A 669 5.20 -14.65 2.57
CA MET A 669 5.20 -15.83 3.42
C MET A 669 3.91 -16.64 3.28
N GLN A 670 4.03 -17.96 3.39
CA GLN A 670 2.91 -18.90 3.39
C GLN A 670 3.11 -19.97 4.46
N PHE A 671 2.01 -20.49 5.01
CA PHE A 671 2.08 -21.63 5.93
C PHE A 671 2.68 -22.85 5.19
N ASP A 672 3.59 -23.56 5.84
CA ASP A 672 4.21 -24.75 5.27
C ASP A 672 3.88 -26.00 6.12
N HIS A 673 4.32 -26.03 7.39
CA HIS A 673 4.09 -27.15 8.29
C HIS A 673 4.15 -26.74 9.76
N TYR A 674 3.85 -27.68 10.65
CA TYR A 674 4.04 -27.55 12.10
C TYR A 674 5.36 -28.20 12.53
N GLU A 675 6.15 -27.49 13.33
CA GLU A 675 7.42 -27.98 13.88
C GLU A 675 7.44 -27.90 15.41
N GLN A 676 8.24 -28.74 16.06
CA GLN A 676 8.36 -28.78 17.51
C GLN A 676 8.94 -27.48 18.08
N VAL A 677 8.23 -26.89 19.05
CA VAL A 677 8.68 -25.69 19.76
C VAL A 677 9.88 -26.00 20.65
N PRO A 678 10.93 -25.16 20.64
CA PRO A 678 12.02 -25.26 21.61
C PRO A 678 11.50 -25.20 23.06
N LYS A 679 12.02 -26.07 23.94
CA LYS A 679 11.52 -26.24 25.32
C LYS A 679 11.35 -24.93 26.10
N ASN A 680 12.29 -24.00 25.98
CA ASN A 680 12.25 -22.74 26.72
C ASN A 680 11.02 -21.90 26.35
N ILE A 681 10.61 -21.90 25.08
CA ILE A 681 9.45 -21.16 24.57
C ILE A 681 8.17 -21.92 24.91
N ALA A 682 8.18 -23.26 24.79
CA ALA A 682 7.03 -24.08 25.16
C ALA A 682 6.61 -23.87 26.63
N ASP A 683 7.57 -23.76 27.55
CA ASP A 683 7.32 -23.49 28.97
C ASP A 683 6.71 -22.09 29.22
N GLU A 684 7.02 -21.11 28.37
CA GLU A 684 6.43 -19.75 28.44
C GLU A 684 4.99 -19.74 27.89
N VAL A 685 4.76 -20.40 26.75
CA VAL A 685 3.44 -20.44 26.09
C VAL A 685 2.41 -21.20 26.90
N VAL A 686 2.79 -22.35 27.48
CA VAL A 686 1.89 -23.15 28.34
C VAL A 686 1.67 -22.46 29.69
N GLY A 687 2.50 -21.46 30.01
CA GLY A 687 2.53 -20.76 31.29
C GLY A 687 3.08 -21.66 32.40
N LYS A 688 3.81 -21.08 33.36
CA LYS A 688 4.19 -21.80 34.60
C LYS A 688 2.95 -22.14 35.43
N LYS A 689 2.18 -23.16 35.04
CA LYS A 689 1.37 -23.96 35.96
C LYS A 689 2.32 -24.83 36.78
N LYS A 690 3.12 -24.19 37.65
CA LYS A 690 3.62 -24.87 38.83
C LYS A 690 2.44 -25.01 39.79
N ASP A 691 1.91 -26.21 39.84
CA ASP A 691 1.20 -26.87 40.93
C ASP A 691 0.43 -25.95 41.90
N LYS A 692 -0.90 -26.03 41.83
CA LYS A 692 -1.77 -25.86 42.99
C LYS A 692 -2.50 -27.16 43.27
#